data_AF-A0A6P8P268-F1
#
_entry.id   AF-A0A6P8P268-F1
#
_cell.length_a   1.000
_cell.length_b   1.000
_cell.length_c   1.000
_cell.angle_alpha   90.00
_cell.angle_beta   90.00
_cell.angle_gamma   90.00
#
_symmetry.space_group_name_H-M   'P 1'
#
loop_
_entity.id
_entity.type
_entity.pdbx_description
1 polymer ?
#
loop_
_entity_poly.entity_id
_entity_poly.type
_entity_poly.pdbx_seq_one_letter_code
_entity_poly.pdbx_strand_id
1 'polypeptide(L)'
;MAPKGGRYRGSVKDFPDFDASKDAEALHKAMKGFGSNKEAILDLITSRSNRQRQQISQSFISIYGKDLIDNLKSELTGKFERLIVGLMRPLAYFDAKEIKDAIQGAGTDEKSLIEILASRTNQEIHALIAAYKDAYGKELEGEVTGDTSGHFKKMLVVLLQGTREEDDVVSEDLVEQDAKDLYEAGEQKWGTDEAQFIYILGSRSKQHLKLVFDEYKKISGKQIEESIKGELSGDFEKLMLAVVKCIRSTTEYFATRLYKSMKGMGTADNTLIRIMVSRSEIDMMDIREAFRTKYEKSLYSMIKNDTSGDYKHALLNLCGGDDDAAGEFFPEAAQAAYQMWERSAVAQLELKGTVQPAAGFHADNDAKTLRKAMKGIGTDEDTIINVITQRSNAQRQEIKKAFKSHFGRDLMADLKSELSGTLEKVALGLMMTPAQYDAKQLKKAMEGAGTDEKALIEILTTRTNQEIHAINQAYQEAYQKSLEDAVSSDTSGYFRRILVSLSQGNRNEGGEDQAAAVEDAKQISDTGSGDSESMETRFMSILCTRSYSHLRKVFQEYVKQSNHDVEHTIKKEMSGDVKDALVAIVRSIKNKPAFLAERLYKSMKGAGTDEKTLTRIMVSRSEIDLLNIRYAFKEMFEKSLHHCIQNDTSGNYRKVLLSICGGDD
;
A
#
# COMPACT_ATOMS: atom_id res chain seq x y z
N MET A 1 -19.89 -6.21 -24.42
CA MET A 1 -20.40 -5.26 -25.45
C MET A 1 -19.99 -3.85 -25.02
N ALA A 2 -19.51 -3.00 -25.94
CA ALA A 2 -19.23 -1.60 -25.59
C ALA A 2 -20.55 -0.85 -25.28
N PRO A 3 -20.62 0.00 -24.24
CA PRO A 3 -21.80 0.82 -23.99
C PRO A 3 -22.05 1.73 -25.20
N LYS A 4 -23.30 1.82 -25.65
CA LYS A 4 -23.71 2.74 -26.71
C LYS A 4 -23.34 4.17 -26.31
N GLY A 5 -22.33 4.74 -26.97
CA GLY A 5 -21.91 6.15 -26.81
C GLY A 5 -20.57 6.40 -26.09
N GLY A 6 -19.91 5.37 -25.54
CA GLY A 6 -18.62 5.53 -24.87
C GLY A 6 -17.41 5.41 -25.82
N ARG A 7 -16.37 6.24 -25.62
CA ARG A 7 -15.06 6.07 -26.27
C ARG A 7 -14.45 4.74 -25.80
N TYR A 8 -13.86 3.94 -26.70
CA TYR A 8 -13.16 2.71 -26.32
C TYR A 8 -11.95 3.01 -25.41
N ARG A 9 -11.85 2.32 -24.27
CA ARG A 9 -10.84 2.55 -23.22
C ARG A 9 -9.87 1.37 -23.00
N GLY A 10 -9.86 0.39 -23.91
CA GLY A 10 -8.77 -0.58 -24.00
C GLY A 10 -7.49 0.05 -24.56
N SER A 11 -6.34 -0.45 -24.10
CA SER A 11 -5.01 -0.08 -24.62
C SER A 11 -4.72 -0.78 -25.96
N VAL A 12 -5.14 -2.03 -26.12
CA VAL A 12 -5.03 -2.80 -27.37
C VAL A 12 -6.29 -2.60 -28.21
N LYS A 13 -6.14 -2.41 -29.51
CA LYS A 13 -7.23 -2.14 -30.47
C LYS A 13 -7.11 -3.05 -31.68
N ASP A 14 -8.16 -3.08 -32.51
CA ASP A 14 -8.07 -3.71 -33.83
C ASP A 14 -6.96 -3.04 -34.64
N PHE A 15 -6.03 -3.85 -35.14
CA PHE A 15 -4.97 -3.40 -36.03
C PHE A 15 -5.55 -3.03 -37.40
N PRO A 16 -5.22 -1.85 -37.95
CA PRO A 16 -5.70 -1.43 -39.26
C PRO A 16 -5.12 -2.30 -40.37
N ASP A 17 -5.87 -2.48 -41.46
CA ASP A 17 -5.44 -3.24 -42.64
C ASP A 17 -4.95 -4.67 -42.34
N PHE A 18 -5.58 -5.29 -41.33
CA PHE A 18 -5.24 -6.62 -40.84
C PHE A 18 -5.47 -7.74 -41.86
N ASP A 19 -4.49 -8.65 -41.97
CA ASP A 19 -4.53 -9.86 -42.79
C ASP A 19 -4.06 -11.06 -41.93
N ALA A 20 -5.01 -11.93 -41.58
CA ALA A 20 -4.76 -13.08 -40.72
C ALA A 20 -3.75 -14.07 -41.30
N SER A 21 -3.72 -14.22 -42.64
CA SER A 21 -2.82 -15.17 -43.30
C SER A 21 -1.38 -14.66 -43.29
N LYS A 22 -1.17 -13.36 -43.56
CA LYS A 22 0.17 -12.75 -43.46
C LYS A 22 0.72 -12.81 -42.04
N ASP A 23 -0.12 -12.54 -41.05
CA ASP A 23 0.29 -12.62 -39.65
C ASP A 23 0.59 -14.06 -39.21
N ALA A 24 -0.18 -15.05 -39.68
CA ALA A 24 0.12 -16.46 -39.45
C ALA A 24 1.46 -16.88 -40.08
N GLU A 25 1.75 -16.43 -41.30
CA GLU A 25 3.04 -16.64 -41.96
C GLU A 25 4.19 -15.96 -41.21
N ALA A 26 3.98 -14.73 -40.72
CA ALA A 26 4.97 -14.00 -39.94
C ALA A 26 5.30 -14.71 -38.62
N LEU A 27 4.29 -15.20 -37.90
CA LEU A 27 4.49 -16.00 -36.68
C LEU A 27 5.20 -17.32 -36.97
N HIS A 28 4.80 -18.04 -38.03
CA HIS A 28 5.48 -19.28 -38.42
C HIS A 28 6.96 -19.02 -38.76
N LYS A 29 7.26 -17.93 -39.48
CA LYS A 29 8.64 -17.53 -39.79
C LYS A 29 9.41 -17.17 -38.52
N ALA A 30 8.80 -16.46 -37.58
CA ALA A 30 9.43 -16.08 -36.31
C ALA A 30 9.76 -17.29 -35.42
N MET A 31 9.02 -18.39 -35.56
CA MET A 31 9.23 -19.66 -34.85
C MET A 31 10.10 -20.67 -35.63
N LYS A 32 10.61 -20.31 -36.82
CA LYS A 32 11.37 -21.24 -37.66
C LYS A 32 12.87 -21.17 -37.36
N GLY A 33 13.48 -22.31 -37.06
CA GLY A 33 14.92 -22.45 -36.90
C GLY A 33 15.29 -22.87 -35.48
N PHE A 34 16.55 -22.65 -35.08
CA PHE A 34 16.95 -22.87 -33.70
C PHE A 34 16.60 -21.62 -32.86
N GLY A 35 15.66 -21.78 -31.92
CA GLY A 35 15.09 -20.68 -31.16
C GLY A 35 14.04 -19.88 -31.95
N SER A 36 13.53 -18.82 -31.34
CA SER A 36 12.46 -17.99 -31.90
C SER A 36 12.80 -16.50 -31.85
N ASN A 37 12.30 -15.75 -32.83
CA ASN A 37 12.34 -14.29 -32.82
C ASN A 37 11.22 -13.75 -31.90
N LYS A 38 11.53 -13.68 -30.61
CA LYS A 38 10.59 -13.26 -29.56
C LYS A 38 10.07 -11.84 -29.75
N GLU A 39 10.89 -10.93 -30.26
CA GLU A 39 10.51 -9.55 -30.58
C GLU A 39 9.44 -9.51 -31.67
N ALA A 40 9.63 -10.24 -32.77
CA ALA A 40 8.61 -10.33 -33.82
C ALA A 40 7.30 -10.97 -33.32
N ILE A 41 7.39 -12.00 -32.46
CA ILE A 41 6.21 -12.64 -31.86
C ILE A 41 5.47 -11.65 -30.95
N LEU A 42 6.18 -10.97 -30.05
CA LEU A 42 5.56 -10.07 -29.08
C LEU A 42 4.97 -8.83 -29.76
N ASP A 43 5.67 -8.21 -30.72
CA ASP A 43 5.18 -7.02 -31.42
C ASP A 43 3.91 -7.32 -32.20
N LEU A 44 3.86 -8.46 -32.89
CA LEU A 44 2.67 -8.88 -33.62
C LEU A 44 1.54 -9.17 -32.64
N ILE A 45 1.74 -10.06 -31.67
CA ILE A 45 0.63 -10.49 -30.79
C ILE A 45 0.10 -9.33 -29.96
N THR A 46 0.96 -8.48 -29.40
CA THR A 46 0.53 -7.35 -28.55
C THR A 46 -0.11 -6.20 -29.32
N SER A 47 0.02 -6.15 -30.65
CA SER A 47 -0.61 -5.12 -31.50
C SER A 47 -1.89 -5.57 -32.21
N ARG A 48 -2.30 -6.84 -32.07
CA ARG A 48 -3.57 -7.37 -32.60
C ARG A 48 -4.60 -7.52 -31.48
N SER A 49 -5.85 -7.18 -31.75
CA SER A 49 -6.95 -7.48 -30.81
C SER A 49 -7.14 -8.99 -30.65
N ASN A 50 -7.76 -9.43 -29.56
CA ASN A 50 -8.02 -10.84 -29.33
C ASN A 50 -8.86 -11.46 -30.46
N ARG A 51 -9.84 -10.70 -30.98
CA ARG A 51 -10.62 -11.09 -32.17
C ARG A 51 -9.72 -11.39 -33.36
N GLN A 52 -8.76 -10.51 -33.65
CA GLN A 52 -7.78 -10.74 -34.73
C GLN A 52 -6.85 -11.91 -34.42
N ARG A 53 -6.41 -12.10 -33.17
CA ARG A 53 -5.62 -13.27 -32.74
C ARG A 53 -6.36 -14.59 -32.95
N GLN A 54 -7.70 -14.62 -32.78
CA GLN A 54 -8.50 -15.80 -33.12
C GLN A 54 -8.48 -16.08 -34.63
N GLN A 55 -8.59 -15.03 -35.45
CA GLN A 55 -8.51 -15.16 -36.92
C GLN A 55 -7.12 -15.65 -37.36
N ILE A 56 -6.04 -15.14 -36.74
CA ILE A 56 -4.67 -15.61 -36.98
C ILE A 56 -4.55 -17.10 -36.64
N SER A 57 -5.10 -17.53 -35.50
CA SER A 57 -5.04 -18.94 -35.07
C SER A 57 -5.75 -19.85 -36.07
N GLN A 58 -6.91 -19.44 -36.58
CA GLN A 58 -7.63 -20.15 -37.64
C GLN A 58 -6.83 -20.22 -38.95
N SER A 59 -6.26 -19.10 -39.40
CA SER A 59 -5.40 -19.07 -40.59
C SER A 59 -4.16 -19.95 -40.43
N PHE A 60 -3.53 -19.96 -39.25
CA PHE A 60 -2.35 -20.77 -38.97
C PHE A 60 -2.67 -22.27 -39.08
N ILE A 61 -3.82 -22.72 -38.56
CA ILE A 61 -4.31 -24.09 -38.73
C ILE A 61 -4.57 -24.38 -40.22
N SER A 62 -5.23 -23.47 -40.94
CA SER A 62 -5.55 -23.68 -42.36
C SER A 62 -4.31 -23.77 -43.26
N ILE A 63 -3.26 -22.98 -42.97
CA ILE A 63 -2.06 -22.90 -43.80
C ILE A 63 -1.07 -24.02 -43.44
N TYR A 64 -0.91 -24.33 -42.16
CA TYR A 64 0.16 -25.21 -41.68
C TYR A 64 -0.33 -26.53 -41.06
N GLY A 65 -1.64 -26.69 -40.83
CA GLY A 65 -2.21 -27.88 -40.19
C GLY A 65 -1.76 -28.07 -38.73
N LYS A 66 -1.35 -26.99 -38.06
CA LYS A 66 -0.79 -26.98 -36.71
C LYS A 66 -1.53 -26.01 -35.81
N ASP A 67 -1.60 -26.30 -34.52
CA ASP A 67 -2.14 -25.37 -33.53
C ASP A 67 -1.12 -24.29 -33.17
N LEU A 68 -1.51 -23.02 -33.30
CA LEU A 68 -0.61 -21.89 -33.04
C LEU A 68 -0.21 -21.79 -31.57
N ILE A 69 -1.13 -22.07 -30.63
CA ILE A 69 -0.85 -21.98 -29.20
C ILE A 69 0.19 -23.04 -28.80
N ASP A 70 0.05 -24.27 -29.29
CA ASP A 70 1.01 -25.34 -28.99
C ASP A 70 2.39 -25.08 -29.60
N ASN A 71 2.45 -24.46 -30.78
CA ASN A 71 3.73 -24.02 -31.36
C ASN A 71 4.36 -22.88 -30.53
N LEU A 72 3.56 -21.94 -30.02
CA LEU A 72 4.06 -20.90 -29.12
C LEU A 72 4.58 -21.49 -27.79
N LYS A 73 3.91 -22.49 -27.22
CA LYS A 73 4.38 -23.18 -26.00
C LYS A 73 5.69 -23.95 -26.21
N SER A 74 5.93 -24.49 -27.42
CA SER A 74 7.20 -25.19 -27.69
C SER A 74 8.38 -24.23 -27.86
N GLU A 75 8.12 -22.99 -28.28
CA GLU A 75 9.15 -22.00 -28.60
C GLU A 75 9.42 -20.99 -27.48
N LEU A 76 8.45 -20.79 -26.59
CA LEU A 76 8.51 -19.83 -25.50
C LEU A 76 8.53 -20.57 -24.17
N THR A 77 9.14 -19.96 -23.15
CA THR A 77 9.13 -20.52 -21.79
C THR A 77 8.82 -19.47 -20.73
N GLY A 78 8.35 -19.94 -19.57
CA GLY A 78 8.23 -19.14 -18.34
C GLY A 78 7.18 -18.04 -18.42
N LYS A 79 7.46 -16.88 -17.81
CA LYS A 79 6.51 -15.76 -17.70
C LYS A 79 6.09 -15.19 -19.05
N PHE A 80 7.03 -15.13 -19.99
CA PHE A 80 6.78 -14.64 -21.34
C PHE A 80 5.85 -15.59 -22.11
N GLU A 81 6.06 -16.91 -22.02
CA GLU A 81 5.14 -17.91 -22.57
C GLU A 81 3.74 -17.75 -21.99
N ARG A 82 3.61 -17.70 -20.66
CA ARG A 82 2.31 -17.57 -19.98
C ARG A 82 1.55 -16.33 -20.47
N LEU A 83 2.24 -15.20 -20.61
CA LEU A 83 1.67 -13.95 -21.09
C LEU A 83 1.20 -14.07 -22.55
N ILE A 84 2.08 -14.51 -23.45
CA ILE A 84 1.77 -14.62 -24.89
C ILE A 84 0.64 -15.63 -25.13
N VAL A 85 0.71 -16.81 -24.51
CA VAL A 85 -0.35 -17.82 -24.62
C VAL A 85 -1.66 -17.33 -24.00
N GLY A 86 -1.60 -16.56 -22.91
CA GLY A 86 -2.77 -15.91 -22.32
C GLY A 86 -3.47 -14.96 -23.30
N LEU A 87 -2.70 -14.13 -24.01
CA LEU A 87 -3.22 -13.18 -25.01
C LEU A 87 -3.92 -13.85 -26.20
N MET A 88 -3.54 -15.09 -26.52
CA MET A 88 -4.12 -15.86 -27.64
C MET A 88 -5.46 -16.52 -27.30
N ARG A 89 -5.85 -16.63 -26.03
CA ARG A 89 -7.12 -17.24 -25.64
C ARG A 89 -8.26 -16.21 -25.65
N PRO A 90 -9.48 -16.58 -26.09
CA PRO A 90 -10.66 -15.75 -25.80
C PRO A 90 -10.81 -15.51 -24.30
N LEU A 91 -11.30 -14.33 -23.90
CA LEU A 91 -11.34 -13.91 -22.49
C LEU A 91 -12.01 -14.94 -21.58
N ALA A 92 -13.15 -15.51 -21.99
CA ALA A 92 -13.85 -16.54 -21.20
C ALA A 92 -13.00 -17.80 -20.98
N TYR A 93 -12.25 -18.24 -21.99
CA TYR A 93 -11.33 -19.39 -21.87
C TYR A 93 -10.07 -19.04 -21.08
N PHE A 94 -9.62 -17.78 -21.15
CA PHE A 94 -8.53 -17.29 -20.30
C PHE A 94 -8.95 -17.29 -18.82
N ASP A 95 -10.12 -16.75 -18.49
CA ASP A 95 -10.65 -16.77 -17.13
C ASP A 95 -10.90 -18.20 -16.63
N ALA A 96 -11.45 -19.07 -17.47
CA ALA A 96 -11.63 -20.49 -17.14
C ALA A 96 -10.29 -21.17 -16.82
N LYS A 97 -9.21 -20.85 -17.57
CA LYS A 97 -7.87 -21.35 -17.30
C LYS A 97 -7.29 -20.80 -15.99
N GLU A 98 -7.48 -19.52 -15.71
CA GLU A 98 -7.01 -18.90 -14.47
C GLU A 98 -7.73 -19.47 -13.25
N ILE A 99 -9.05 -19.71 -13.32
CA ILE A 99 -9.77 -20.41 -12.25
C ILE A 99 -9.33 -21.87 -12.17
N LYS A 100 -9.12 -22.56 -13.30
CA LYS A 100 -8.63 -23.93 -13.28
C LYS A 100 -7.30 -24.05 -12.54
N ASP A 101 -6.37 -23.15 -12.83
CA ASP A 101 -5.08 -23.09 -12.13
C ASP A 101 -5.23 -22.74 -10.65
N ALA A 102 -6.19 -21.89 -10.31
CA ALA A 102 -6.43 -21.47 -8.94
C ALA A 102 -6.95 -22.60 -8.04
N ILE A 103 -7.64 -23.60 -8.59
CA ILE A 103 -8.23 -24.73 -7.83
C ILE A 103 -7.56 -26.07 -8.15
N GLN A 104 -6.48 -26.06 -8.94
CA GLN A 104 -5.76 -27.27 -9.30
C GLN A 104 -4.40 -27.33 -8.59
N GLY A 105 -4.21 -28.35 -7.76
CA GLY A 105 -2.94 -28.64 -7.11
C GLY A 105 -3.10 -28.81 -5.61
N ALA A 106 -2.00 -28.70 -4.87
CA ALA A 106 -2.02 -28.69 -3.42
C ALA A 106 -2.26 -27.24 -2.93
N GLY A 107 -3.49 -26.95 -2.54
CA GLY A 107 -3.94 -25.62 -2.11
C GLY A 107 -4.72 -24.87 -3.19
N THR A 108 -5.29 -23.73 -2.78
CA THR A 108 -6.18 -22.89 -3.59
C THR A 108 -5.55 -21.50 -3.71
N ASP A 109 -5.68 -20.85 -4.87
CA ASP A 109 -5.36 -19.43 -5.03
C ASP A 109 -6.64 -18.59 -4.86
N GLU A 110 -7.00 -18.32 -3.60
CA GLU A 110 -8.20 -17.55 -3.28
C GLU A 110 -8.11 -16.13 -3.87
N LYS A 111 -6.90 -15.56 -4.01
CA LYS A 111 -6.73 -14.21 -4.59
C LYS A 111 -7.19 -14.17 -6.04
N SER A 112 -6.93 -15.22 -6.81
CA SER A 112 -7.37 -15.34 -8.21
C SER A 112 -8.89 -15.56 -8.30
N LEU A 113 -9.45 -16.42 -7.44
CA LEU A 113 -10.91 -16.62 -7.35
C LEU A 113 -11.65 -15.32 -7.01
N ILE A 114 -11.18 -14.61 -5.97
CA ILE A 114 -11.74 -13.34 -5.52
C ILE A 114 -11.72 -12.30 -6.64
N GLU A 115 -10.56 -12.12 -7.29
CA GLU A 115 -10.38 -11.11 -8.33
C GLU A 115 -11.32 -11.32 -9.52
N ILE A 116 -11.45 -12.56 -9.99
CA ILE A 116 -12.30 -12.87 -11.14
C ILE A 116 -13.78 -12.75 -10.73
N LEU A 117 -14.21 -13.48 -9.71
CA LEU A 117 -15.64 -13.57 -9.39
C LEU A 117 -16.23 -12.28 -8.81
N ALA A 118 -15.44 -11.42 -8.16
CA ALA A 118 -15.92 -10.11 -7.69
C ALA A 118 -16.01 -9.06 -8.81
N SER A 119 -15.25 -9.21 -9.90
CA SER A 119 -15.12 -8.16 -10.93
C SER A 119 -15.94 -8.39 -12.20
N ARG A 120 -16.20 -9.66 -12.56
CA ARG A 120 -16.93 -10.01 -13.78
C ARG A 120 -18.41 -9.64 -13.70
N THR A 121 -18.96 -9.26 -14.84
CA THR A 121 -20.39 -9.00 -15.05
C THR A 121 -21.18 -10.31 -15.19
N ASN A 122 -22.51 -10.24 -15.09
CA ASN A 122 -23.40 -11.39 -15.32
C ASN A 122 -23.08 -12.11 -16.64
N GLN A 123 -22.95 -11.35 -17.73
CA GLN A 123 -22.62 -11.90 -19.06
C GLN A 123 -21.24 -12.58 -19.09
N GLU A 124 -20.22 -11.97 -18.46
CA GLU A 124 -18.88 -12.55 -18.41
C GLU A 124 -18.85 -13.83 -17.56
N ILE A 125 -19.59 -13.88 -16.46
CA ILE A 125 -19.73 -15.08 -15.61
C ILE A 125 -20.38 -16.22 -16.40
N HIS A 126 -21.48 -15.98 -17.12
CA HIS A 126 -22.11 -17.02 -17.94
C HIS A 126 -21.19 -17.51 -19.07
N ALA A 127 -20.47 -16.61 -19.73
CA ALA A 127 -19.49 -16.98 -20.75
C ALA A 127 -18.34 -17.81 -20.17
N LEU A 128 -17.86 -17.44 -18.98
CA LEU A 128 -16.82 -18.16 -18.25
C LEU A 128 -17.27 -19.58 -17.87
N ILE A 129 -18.49 -19.74 -17.34
CA ILE A 129 -19.05 -21.05 -16.99
C ILE A 129 -19.15 -21.95 -18.23
N ALA A 130 -19.67 -21.40 -19.34
CA ALA A 130 -19.76 -22.12 -20.60
C ALA A 130 -18.37 -22.53 -21.12
N ALA A 131 -17.40 -21.62 -21.10
CA ALA A 131 -16.03 -21.90 -21.54
C ALA A 131 -15.32 -22.94 -20.65
N TYR A 132 -15.55 -22.91 -19.33
CA TYR A 132 -14.99 -23.90 -18.41
C TYR A 132 -15.54 -25.30 -18.69
N LYS A 133 -16.85 -25.41 -18.88
CA LYS A 133 -17.52 -26.67 -19.23
C LYS A 133 -17.03 -27.22 -20.57
N ASP A 134 -16.90 -26.37 -21.58
CA ASP A 134 -16.38 -26.74 -22.89
C ASP A 134 -14.92 -27.21 -22.81
N ALA A 135 -14.04 -26.44 -22.13
CA ALA A 135 -12.62 -26.73 -22.08
C ALA A 135 -12.25 -27.96 -21.22
N TYR A 136 -13.02 -28.26 -20.17
CA TYR A 136 -12.65 -29.25 -19.16
C TYR A 136 -13.70 -30.36 -18.94
N GLY A 137 -14.88 -30.26 -19.54
CA GLY A 137 -15.96 -31.24 -19.35
C GLY A 137 -16.52 -31.30 -17.93
N LYS A 138 -16.33 -30.24 -17.13
CA LYS A 138 -16.70 -30.18 -15.71
C LYS A 138 -17.55 -28.95 -15.41
N GLU A 139 -18.41 -29.08 -14.41
CA GLU A 139 -19.19 -27.95 -13.89
C GLU A 139 -18.34 -27.07 -12.97
N LEU A 140 -18.20 -25.80 -13.32
CA LEU A 140 -17.33 -24.88 -12.58
C LEU A 140 -17.76 -24.70 -11.13
N GLU A 141 -19.06 -24.55 -10.87
CA GLU A 141 -19.59 -24.39 -9.50
C GLU A 141 -19.20 -25.59 -8.62
N GLY A 142 -19.26 -26.81 -9.18
CA GLY A 142 -18.84 -28.03 -8.48
C GLY A 142 -17.36 -28.01 -8.13
N GLU A 143 -16.49 -27.59 -9.05
CA GLU A 143 -15.05 -27.52 -8.78
C GLU A 143 -14.72 -26.41 -7.76
N VAL A 144 -15.36 -25.23 -7.83
CA VAL A 144 -15.15 -24.14 -6.86
C VAL A 144 -15.67 -24.51 -5.47
N THR A 145 -16.84 -25.14 -5.38
CA THR A 145 -17.42 -25.55 -4.09
C THR A 145 -16.69 -26.71 -3.44
N GLY A 146 -16.02 -27.56 -4.23
CA GLY A 146 -15.16 -28.64 -3.75
C GLY A 146 -13.86 -28.14 -3.11
N ASP A 147 -13.36 -26.99 -3.57
CA ASP A 147 -12.07 -26.42 -3.15
C ASP A 147 -12.21 -25.27 -2.13
N THR A 148 -13.43 -24.89 -1.77
CA THR A 148 -13.71 -23.77 -0.86
C THR A 148 -14.68 -24.13 0.27
N SER A 149 -14.69 -23.34 1.34
CA SER A 149 -15.53 -23.63 2.53
C SER A 149 -16.17 -22.37 3.14
N GLY A 150 -17.09 -22.60 4.09
CA GLY A 150 -17.71 -21.53 4.89
C GLY A 150 -18.47 -20.47 4.08
N HIS A 151 -18.46 -19.23 4.60
CA HIS A 151 -19.10 -18.07 3.97
C HIS A 151 -18.39 -17.61 2.69
N PHE A 152 -17.07 -17.84 2.61
CA PHE A 152 -16.31 -17.64 1.38
C PHE A 152 -16.92 -18.43 0.21
N LYS A 153 -17.10 -19.75 0.38
CA LYS A 153 -17.79 -20.59 -0.62
C LYS A 153 -19.18 -20.05 -0.98
N LYS A 154 -20.00 -19.71 0.02
CA LYS A 154 -21.38 -19.25 -0.21
C LYS A 154 -21.41 -18.01 -1.11
N MET A 155 -20.54 -17.03 -0.84
CA MET A 155 -20.48 -15.81 -1.64
C MET A 155 -19.95 -16.08 -3.06
N LEU A 156 -18.95 -16.96 -3.23
CA LEU A 156 -18.48 -17.36 -4.57
C LEU A 156 -19.60 -18.01 -5.40
N VAL A 157 -20.43 -18.86 -4.79
CA VAL A 157 -21.58 -19.47 -5.45
C VAL A 157 -22.60 -18.41 -5.89
N VAL A 158 -22.90 -17.43 -5.03
CA VAL A 158 -23.81 -16.32 -5.38
C VAL A 158 -23.26 -15.52 -6.57
N LEU A 159 -21.97 -15.18 -6.57
CA LEU A 159 -21.34 -14.48 -7.69
C LEU A 159 -21.32 -15.32 -8.98
N LEU A 160 -21.13 -16.63 -8.87
CA LEU A 160 -21.16 -17.56 -10.00
C LEU A 160 -22.55 -17.73 -10.63
N GLN A 161 -23.64 -17.41 -9.93
CA GLN A 161 -24.95 -17.45 -10.56
C GLN A 161 -25.04 -16.44 -11.72
N GLY A 162 -24.30 -15.31 -11.63
CA GLY A 162 -24.35 -14.25 -12.65
C GLY A 162 -25.77 -13.69 -12.79
N THR A 163 -26.49 -13.57 -11.68
CA THR A 163 -27.88 -13.09 -11.62
C THR A 163 -28.02 -11.86 -10.72
N ARG A 164 -26.99 -11.01 -10.65
CA ARG A 164 -27.12 -9.71 -9.98
C ARG A 164 -28.20 -8.90 -10.70
N GLU A 165 -29.04 -8.18 -9.96
CA GLU A 165 -30.00 -7.23 -10.52
C GLU A 165 -29.27 -6.24 -11.44
N GLU A 166 -29.82 -5.99 -12.63
CA GLU A 166 -29.27 -5.02 -13.57
C GLU A 166 -29.56 -3.59 -13.10
N ASP A 167 -28.73 -2.63 -13.49
CA ASP A 167 -28.91 -1.23 -13.09
C ASP A 167 -30.21 -0.64 -13.71
N ASP A 168 -31.07 -0.10 -12.85
CA ASP A 168 -32.37 0.48 -13.21
C ASP A 168 -32.76 1.67 -12.31
N VAL A 169 -34.05 2.03 -12.27
CA VAL A 169 -34.54 3.12 -11.41
C VAL A 169 -34.46 2.67 -9.96
N VAL A 170 -33.57 3.30 -9.19
CA VAL A 170 -33.34 2.95 -7.79
C VAL A 170 -34.50 3.42 -6.89
N SER A 171 -34.97 2.53 -6.01
CA SER A 171 -35.94 2.84 -4.94
C SER A 171 -35.22 3.41 -3.73
N GLU A 172 -35.52 4.67 -3.37
CA GLU A 172 -34.94 5.31 -2.18
C GLU A 172 -35.31 4.57 -0.87
N ASP A 173 -36.56 4.11 -0.75
CA ASP A 173 -37.01 3.33 0.41
C ASP A 173 -36.20 2.03 0.57
N LEU A 174 -35.90 1.34 -0.54
CA LEU A 174 -35.08 0.12 -0.49
C LEU A 174 -33.61 0.44 -0.19
N VAL A 175 -33.09 1.58 -0.66
CA VAL A 175 -31.73 2.03 -0.33
C VAL A 175 -31.60 2.26 1.18
N GLU A 176 -32.56 2.97 1.77
CA GLU A 176 -32.60 3.20 3.21
C GLU A 176 -32.75 1.88 3.98
N GLN A 177 -33.61 0.98 3.51
CA GLN A 177 -33.81 -0.32 4.16
C GLN A 177 -32.56 -1.17 4.11
N ASP A 178 -31.93 -1.36 2.95
CA ASP A 178 -30.72 -2.18 2.83
C ASP A 178 -29.55 -1.55 3.62
N ALA A 179 -29.46 -0.22 3.70
CA ALA A 179 -28.45 0.46 4.53
C ALA A 179 -28.67 0.20 6.03
N LYS A 180 -29.92 0.26 6.50
CA LYS A 180 -30.29 -0.10 7.88
C LYS A 180 -30.03 -1.58 8.15
N ASP A 181 -30.44 -2.47 7.25
CA ASP A 181 -30.23 -3.90 7.38
C ASP A 181 -28.74 -4.26 7.47
N LEU A 182 -27.87 -3.64 6.67
CA LEU A 182 -26.42 -3.83 6.77
C LEU A 182 -25.86 -3.32 8.09
N TYR A 183 -26.36 -2.17 8.59
CA TYR A 183 -25.91 -1.59 9.85
C TYR A 183 -26.33 -2.45 11.05
N GLU A 184 -27.57 -2.92 11.05
CA GLU A 184 -28.11 -3.85 12.04
C GLU A 184 -27.42 -5.21 11.96
N ALA A 185 -27.04 -5.66 10.77
CA ALA A 185 -26.33 -6.91 10.53
C ALA A 185 -24.87 -6.90 11.00
N GLY A 186 -24.22 -5.75 11.10
CA GLY A 186 -22.83 -5.61 11.55
C GLY A 186 -22.72 -4.81 12.84
N GLU A 187 -22.53 -3.50 12.74
CA GLU A 187 -22.14 -2.59 13.82
C GLU A 187 -23.06 -2.58 15.06
N GLN A 188 -24.34 -2.96 14.95
CA GLN A 188 -25.24 -3.02 16.11
C GLN A 188 -25.20 -4.34 16.90
N LYS A 189 -24.44 -5.34 16.45
CA LYS A 189 -24.31 -6.61 17.17
C LYS A 189 -22.84 -6.98 17.35
N TRP A 190 -22.56 -7.90 18.26
CA TRP A 190 -21.23 -8.48 18.36
C TRP A 190 -21.08 -9.58 17.31
N GLY A 191 -20.27 -9.33 16.27
CA GLY A 191 -20.13 -10.19 15.09
C GLY A 191 -20.96 -9.69 13.90
N THR A 192 -20.92 -10.40 12.77
CA THR A 192 -21.70 -10.06 11.56
C THR A 192 -22.77 -11.10 11.28
N ASP A 193 -23.92 -10.68 10.76
CA ASP A 193 -24.82 -11.56 10.00
C ASP A 193 -24.31 -11.69 8.56
N GLU A 194 -23.45 -12.68 8.33
CA GLU A 194 -22.82 -12.86 7.03
C GLU A 194 -23.83 -13.20 5.94
N ALA A 195 -24.99 -13.78 6.28
CA ALA A 195 -26.02 -14.12 5.31
C ALA A 195 -26.67 -12.86 4.73
N GLN A 196 -26.97 -11.87 5.57
CA GLN A 196 -27.51 -10.59 5.12
C GLN A 196 -26.52 -9.85 4.21
N PHE A 197 -25.24 -9.83 4.59
CA PHE A 197 -24.18 -9.23 3.77
C PHE A 197 -24.03 -9.93 2.41
N ILE A 198 -24.04 -11.27 2.38
CA ILE A 198 -23.97 -12.05 1.14
C ILE A 198 -25.16 -11.74 0.23
N TYR A 199 -26.37 -11.69 0.79
CA TYR A 199 -27.58 -11.42 0.03
C TYR A 199 -27.55 -10.03 -0.58
N ILE A 200 -27.42 -8.98 0.22
CA ILE A 200 -27.47 -7.59 -0.26
C ILE A 200 -26.34 -7.32 -1.25
N LEU A 201 -25.09 -7.64 -0.88
CA LEU A 201 -23.93 -7.33 -1.72
C LEU A 201 -23.81 -8.24 -2.94
N GLY A 202 -24.42 -9.43 -2.92
CA GLY A 202 -24.41 -10.39 -4.02
C GLY A 202 -25.54 -10.19 -5.04
N SER A 203 -26.71 -9.69 -4.62
CA SER A 203 -27.91 -9.64 -5.46
C SER A 203 -28.25 -8.26 -6.02
N ARG A 204 -28.11 -7.19 -5.24
CA ARG A 204 -28.54 -5.84 -5.65
C ARG A 204 -27.72 -5.27 -6.80
N SER A 205 -28.33 -4.39 -7.58
CA SER A 205 -27.66 -3.71 -8.69
C SER A 205 -26.50 -2.84 -8.22
N LYS A 206 -25.53 -2.57 -9.09
CA LYS A 206 -24.35 -1.79 -8.72
C LYS A 206 -24.74 -0.33 -8.44
N GLN A 207 -25.69 0.20 -9.20
CA GLN A 207 -26.23 1.54 -8.99
C GLN A 207 -26.92 1.66 -7.64
N HIS A 208 -27.76 0.68 -7.27
CA HIS A 208 -28.41 0.63 -5.95
C HIS A 208 -27.38 0.58 -4.83
N LEU A 209 -26.42 -0.34 -4.90
CA LEU A 209 -25.44 -0.54 -3.84
C LEU A 209 -24.52 0.67 -3.61
N LYS A 210 -24.21 1.45 -4.65
CA LYS A 210 -23.47 2.71 -4.47
C LYS A 210 -24.23 3.69 -3.57
N LEU A 211 -25.53 3.83 -3.79
CA LEU A 211 -26.38 4.69 -2.96
C LEU A 211 -26.55 4.12 -1.55
N VAL A 212 -26.67 2.79 -1.41
CA VAL A 212 -26.67 2.12 -0.10
C VAL A 212 -25.38 2.41 0.67
N PHE A 213 -24.21 2.41 0.03
CA PHE A 213 -22.95 2.72 0.72
C PHE A 213 -22.88 4.16 1.22
N ASP A 214 -23.43 5.11 0.44
CA ASP A 214 -23.50 6.51 0.84
C ASP A 214 -24.47 6.70 2.00
N GLU A 215 -25.63 6.03 1.98
CA GLU A 215 -26.62 6.08 3.06
C GLU A 215 -26.11 5.37 4.34
N TYR A 216 -25.49 4.20 4.18
CA TYR A 216 -24.84 3.46 5.27
C TYR A 216 -23.84 4.34 6.03
N LYS A 217 -23.06 5.14 5.31
CA LYS A 217 -22.10 6.07 5.92
C LYS A 217 -22.79 7.15 6.76
N LYS A 218 -23.97 7.64 6.34
CA LYS A 218 -24.75 8.61 7.12
C LYS A 218 -25.29 7.99 8.40
N ILE A 219 -25.76 6.75 8.34
CA ILE A 219 -26.34 6.03 9.49
C ILE A 219 -25.26 5.62 10.49
N SER A 220 -24.18 4.99 10.02
CA SER A 220 -23.16 4.37 10.89
C SER A 220 -22.02 5.31 11.28
N GLY A 221 -21.81 6.40 10.53
CA GLY A 221 -20.62 7.24 10.63
C GLY A 221 -19.34 6.63 10.05
N LYS A 222 -19.41 5.39 9.53
CA LYS A 222 -18.28 4.63 8.99
C LYS A 222 -18.50 4.26 7.53
N GLN A 223 -17.41 4.04 6.79
CA GLN A 223 -17.53 3.40 5.48
C GLN A 223 -17.87 1.92 5.65
N ILE A 224 -18.65 1.33 4.75
CA ILE A 224 -19.00 -0.10 4.82
C ILE A 224 -17.75 -1.00 4.83
N GLU A 225 -16.66 -0.60 4.17
CA GLU A 225 -15.39 -1.30 4.19
C GLU A 225 -14.75 -1.34 5.59
N GLU A 226 -14.97 -0.31 6.42
CA GLU A 226 -14.44 -0.26 7.78
C GLU A 226 -15.17 -1.26 8.68
N SER A 227 -16.50 -1.35 8.56
CA SER A 227 -17.31 -2.34 9.27
C SER A 227 -16.95 -3.76 8.83
N ILE A 228 -16.79 -4.01 7.53
CA ILE A 228 -16.36 -5.32 7.02
C ILE A 228 -15.01 -5.75 7.63
N LYS A 229 -14.02 -4.84 7.71
CA LYS A 229 -12.70 -5.15 8.28
C LYS A 229 -12.70 -5.34 9.79
N GLY A 230 -13.63 -4.67 10.49
CA GLY A 230 -13.78 -4.80 11.93
C GLY A 230 -14.44 -6.12 12.32
N GLU A 231 -15.38 -6.60 11.50
CA GLU A 231 -16.30 -7.66 11.88
C GLU A 231 -16.08 -9.01 11.15
N LEU A 232 -15.46 -9.01 9.96
CA LEU A 232 -15.15 -10.23 9.21
C LEU A 232 -13.67 -10.58 9.27
N SER A 233 -13.33 -11.82 8.91
CA SER A 233 -11.93 -12.28 8.84
C SER A 233 -11.68 -13.23 7.67
N GLY A 234 -10.40 -13.49 7.40
CA GLY A 234 -9.95 -14.50 6.44
C GLY A 234 -10.28 -14.15 4.97
N ASP A 235 -10.42 -15.17 4.12
CA ASP A 235 -10.69 -14.95 2.70
C ASP A 235 -12.12 -14.48 2.41
N PHE A 236 -13.05 -14.71 3.35
CA PHE A 236 -14.38 -14.14 3.27
C PHE A 236 -14.33 -12.60 3.39
N GLU A 237 -13.62 -12.06 4.36
CA GLU A 237 -13.40 -10.60 4.48
C GLU A 237 -12.77 -10.03 3.19
N LYS A 238 -11.71 -10.66 2.68
CA LYS A 238 -11.04 -10.24 1.43
C LYS A 238 -11.98 -10.24 0.24
N LEU A 239 -12.85 -11.25 0.13
CA LEU A 239 -13.86 -11.35 -0.93
C LEU A 239 -14.90 -10.24 -0.81
N MET A 240 -15.47 -10.02 0.38
CA MET A 240 -16.48 -8.98 0.59
C MET A 240 -15.90 -7.58 0.30
N LEU A 241 -14.66 -7.31 0.73
CA LEU A 241 -13.96 -6.07 0.39
C LEU A 241 -13.70 -5.93 -1.11
N ALA A 242 -13.39 -7.02 -1.81
CA ALA A 242 -13.22 -6.99 -3.27
C ALA A 242 -14.53 -6.68 -3.97
N VAL A 243 -15.64 -7.31 -3.55
CA VAL A 243 -16.99 -7.06 -4.08
C VAL A 243 -17.38 -5.59 -3.91
N VAL A 244 -17.25 -5.04 -2.69
CA VAL A 244 -17.53 -3.62 -2.42
C VAL A 244 -16.68 -2.70 -3.30
N LYS A 245 -15.37 -2.96 -3.41
CA LYS A 245 -14.47 -2.18 -4.26
C LYS A 245 -14.84 -2.25 -5.73
N CYS A 246 -15.20 -3.43 -6.24
CA CYS A 246 -15.64 -3.62 -7.64
C CYS A 246 -17.01 -2.97 -7.92
N ILE A 247 -17.92 -2.95 -6.94
CA ILE A 247 -19.19 -2.22 -7.05
C ILE A 247 -18.92 -0.71 -7.15
N ARG A 248 -18.06 -0.16 -6.28
CA ARG A 248 -17.68 1.26 -6.34
C ARG A 248 -16.97 1.60 -7.66
N SER A 249 -15.88 0.89 -7.95
CA SER A 249 -15.08 1.07 -9.15
C SER A 249 -14.18 -0.15 -9.41
N THR A 250 -14.55 -0.97 -10.38
CA THR A 250 -13.71 -2.09 -10.85
C THR A 250 -12.34 -1.61 -11.33
N THR A 251 -12.28 -0.43 -11.94
CA THR A 251 -11.05 0.21 -12.42
C THR A 251 -10.08 0.49 -11.26
N GLU A 252 -10.57 1.12 -10.18
CA GLU A 252 -9.74 1.37 -8.99
C GLU A 252 -9.32 0.08 -8.30
N TYR A 253 -10.19 -0.94 -8.31
CA TYR A 253 -9.86 -2.25 -7.79
C TYR A 253 -8.67 -2.86 -8.54
N PHE A 254 -8.70 -2.88 -9.88
CA PHE A 254 -7.59 -3.39 -10.68
C PHE A 254 -6.33 -2.54 -10.57
N ALA A 255 -6.45 -1.21 -10.52
CA ALA A 255 -5.30 -0.34 -10.25
C ALA A 255 -4.64 -0.70 -8.91
N THR A 256 -5.45 -0.95 -7.88
CA THR A 256 -4.97 -1.38 -6.56
C THR A 256 -4.29 -2.74 -6.59
N ARG A 257 -4.87 -3.70 -7.31
CA ARG A 257 -4.33 -5.05 -7.48
C ARG A 257 -3.01 -5.04 -8.24
N LEU A 258 -2.91 -4.27 -9.33
CA LEU A 258 -1.67 -4.07 -10.09
C LEU A 258 -0.59 -3.47 -9.20
N TYR A 259 -0.91 -2.43 -8.44
CA TYR A 259 0.07 -1.81 -7.55
C TYR A 259 0.57 -2.82 -6.53
N LYS A 260 -0.33 -3.54 -5.85
CA LYS A 260 0.03 -4.59 -4.90
C LYS A 260 0.83 -5.73 -5.53
N SER A 261 0.58 -6.07 -6.79
CA SER A 261 1.33 -7.12 -7.50
C SER A 261 2.80 -6.77 -7.76
N MET A 262 3.12 -5.48 -7.88
CA MET A 262 4.49 -4.99 -8.13
C MET A 262 5.09 -4.27 -6.91
N LYS A 263 4.32 -4.13 -5.83
CA LYS A 263 4.78 -3.46 -4.63
C LYS A 263 5.53 -4.46 -3.76
N GLY A 264 6.85 -4.35 -3.76
CA GLY A 264 7.66 -5.04 -2.76
C GLY A 264 8.93 -5.63 -3.32
N MET A 265 9.44 -6.68 -2.68
CA MET A 265 10.48 -7.52 -3.27
C MET A 265 9.80 -8.60 -4.12
N GLY A 266 10.18 -8.67 -5.39
CA GLY A 266 9.56 -9.55 -6.37
C GLY A 266 8.20 -9.04 -6.86
N THR A 267 7.65 -9.75 -7.83
CA THR A 267 6.40 -9.42 -8.49
C THR A 267 5.45 -10.62 -8.36
N ALA A 268 4.18 -10.39 -8.09
CA ALA A 268 3.14 -11.41 -8.20
C ALA A 268 2.77 -11.58 -9.68
N ASP A 269 3.70 -12.15 -10.47
CA ASP A 269 3.63 -12.15 -11.95
C ASP A 269 2.34 -12.76 -12.50
N ASN A 270 1.79 -13.80 -11.86
CA ASN A 270 0.52 -14.40 -12.29
C ASN A 270 -0.64 -13.39 -12.20
N THR A 271 -0.69 -12.60 -11.13
CA THR A 271 -1.69 -11.53 -10.98
C THR A 271 -1.45 -10.42 -12.00
N LEU A 272 -0.19 -10.00 -12.18
CA LEU A 272 0.17 -8.98 -13.18
C LEU A 272 -0.24 -9.43 -14.59
N ILE A 273 0.11 -10.66 -14.99
CA ILE A 273 -0.27 -11.24 -16.30
C ILE A 273 -1.78 -11.28 -16.44
N ARG A 274 -2.51 -11.82 -15.46
CA ARG A 274 -3.96 -11.97 -15.54
C ARG A 274 -4.67 -10.63 -15.72
N ILE A 275 -4.29 -9.60 -14.98
CA ILE A 275 -4.92 -8.28 -15.10
C ILE A 275 -4.54 -7.63 -16.43
N MET A 276 -3.25 -7.67 -16.81
CA MET A 276 -2.80 -7.05 -18.06
C MET A 276 -3.43 -7.70 -19.30
N VAL A 277 -3.61 -9.03 -19.30
CA VAL A 277 -4.33 -9.73 -20.37
C VAL A 277 -5.83 -9.37 -20.33
N SER A 278 -6.51 -9.62 -19.21
CA SER A 278 -7.97 -9.53 -19.13
C SER A 278 -8.53 -8.11 -19.29
N ARG A 279 -7.73 -7.07 -19.01
CA ARG A 279 -8.19 -5.67 -19.06
C ARG A 279 -7.65 -4.87 -20.25
N SER A 280 -6.68 -5.40 -20.99
CA SER A 280 -6.04 -4.71 -22.15
C SER A 280 -7.02 -4.24 -23.21
N GLU A 281 -8.16 -4.92 -23.39
CA GLU A 281 -9.17 -4.59 -24.41
C GLU A 281 -10.48 -4.06 -23.81
N ILE A 282 -10.49 -3.70 -22.52
CA ILE A 282 -11.69 -3.24 -21.80
C ILE A 282 -11.50 -1.81 -21.29
N ASP A 283 -10.66 -1.64 -20.27
CA ASP A 283 -10.56 -0.40 -19.48
C ASP A 283 -9.12 -0.11 -19.02
N MET A 284 -8.09 -0.68 -19.66
CA MET A 284 -6.69 -0.46 -19.28
C MET A 284 -6.30 1.02 -19.23
N MET A 285 -6.89 1.87 -20.09
CA MET A 285 -6.66 3.32 -20.04
C MET A 285 -7.23 3.94 -18.76
N ASP A 286 -8.42 3.52 -18.32
CA ASP A 286 -9.01 3.97 -17.06
C ASP A 286 -8.21 3.44 -15.85
N ILE A 287 -7.72 2.20 -15.93
CA ILE A 287 -6.91 1.58 -14.87
C ILE A 287 -5.61 2.36 -14.70
N ARG A 288 -4.95 2.74 -15.79
CA ARG A 288 -3.73 3.57 -15.76
C ARG A 288 -3.98 4.91 -15.09
N GLU A 289 -5.09 5.54 -15.44
CA GLU A 289 -5.51 6.82 -14.88
C GLU A 289 -5.75 6.70 -13.37
N ALA A 290 -6.58 5.73 -12.94
CA ALA A 290 -6.82 5.46 -11.52
C ALA A 290 -5.53 5.06 -10.78
N PHE A 291 -4.63 4.32 -11.42
CA PHE A 291 -3.34 3.93 -10.85
C PHE A 291 -2.45 5.16 -10.61
N ARG A 292 -2.28 6.00 -11.64
CA ARG A 292 -1.47 7.22 -11.55
C ARG A 292 -2.03 8.17 -10.50
N THR A 293 -3.35 8.32 -10.48
CA THR A 293 -4.10 9.09 -9.47
C THR A 293 -3.79 8.64 -8.05
N LYS A 294 -3.82 7.33 -7.82
CA LYS A 294 -3.76 6.74 -6.48
C LYS A 294 -2.34 6.56 -5.95
N TYR A 295 -1.38 6.34 -6.84
CA TYR A 295 -0.02 5.93 -6.49
C TYR A 295 1.07 6.92 -6.91
N GLU A 296 0.69 8.01 -7.60
CA GLU A 296 1.58 9.09 -8.02
C GLU A 296 2.79 8.58 -8.83
N LYS A 297 2.57 7.50 -9.58
CA LYS A 297 3.52 6.87 -10.51
C LYS A 297 2.72 6.30 -11.67
N SER A 298 3.22 6.37 -12.90
CA SER A 298 2.57 5.66 -13.99
C SER A 298 2.64 4.14 -13.79
N LEU A 299 1.57 3.44 -14.18
CA LEU A 299 1.56 1.97 -14.24
C LEU A 299 2.73 1.46 -15.13
N TYR A 300 2.97 2.17 -16.24
CA TYR A 300 4.07 1.91 -17.16
C TYR A 300 5.43 1.94 -16.46
N SER A 301 5.73 3.01 -15.71
CA SER A 301 6.99 3.16 -14.98
C SER A 301 7.15 2.06 -13.92
N MET A 302 6.07 1.68 -13.23
CA MET A 302 6.12 0.60 -12.24
C MET A 302 6.43 -0.75 -12.91
N ILE A 303 5.76 -1.09 -14.02
CA ILE A 303 6.05 -2.30 -14.80
C ILE A 303 7.50 -2.28 -15.30
N LYS A 304 7.96 -1.16 -15.86
CA LYS A 304 9.30 -1.01 -16.43
C LYS A 304 10.42 -1.30 -15.43
N ASN A 305 10.20 -0.88 -14.18
CA ASN A 305 11.18 -0.98 -13.10
C ASN A 305 11.11 -2.33 -12.36
N ASP A 306 9.95 -3.00 -12.38
CA ASP A 306 9.73 -4.24 -11.64
C ASP A 306 9.88 -5.51 -12.50
N THR A 307 9.95 -5.37 -13.83
CA THR A 307 10.06 -6.50 -14.78
C THR A 307 11.25 -6.36 -15.73
N SER A 308 11.61 -7.44 -16.44
CA SER A 308 12.76 -7.47 -17.37
C SER A 308 12.51 -8.34 -18.60
N GLY A 309 13.40 -8.22 -19.61
CA GLY A 309 13.38 -9.00 -20.85
C GLY A 309 12.11 -8.83 -21.70
N ASP A 310 11.84 -9.79 -22.59
CA ASP A 310 10.68 -9.78 -23.50
C ASP A 310 9.34 -9.73 -22.75
N TYR A 311 9.31 -10.31 -21.54
CA TYR A 311 8.16 -10.23 -20.64
C TYR A 311 7.81 -8.77 -20.30
N LYS A 312 8.80 -7.96 -19.93
CA LYS A 312 8.61 -6.51 -19.71
C LYS A 312 8.08 -5.84 -20.97
N HIS A 313 8.71 -6.08 -22.12
CA HIS A 313 8.33 -5.42 -23.37
C HIS A 313 6.86 -5.70 -23.74
N ALA A 314 6.43 -6.96 -23.63
CA ALA A 314 5.04 -7.33 -23.87
C ALA A 314 4.08 -6.66 -22.87
N LEU A 315 4.41 -6.63 -21.56
CA LEU A 315 3.58 -5.93 -20.57
C LEU A 315 3.48 -4.43 -20.82
N LEU A 316 4.57 -3.78 -21.23
CA LEU A 316 4.57 -2.35 -21.57
C LEU A 316 3.71 -2.08 -22.81
N ASN A 317 3.77 -2.94 -23.84
CA ASN A 317 2.88 -2.82 -25.00
C ASN A 317 1.40 -2.96 -24.60
N LEU A 318 1.07 -3.90 -23.70
CA LEU A 318 -0.29 -4.05 -23.17
C LEU A 318 -0.71 -2.90 -22.26
N CYS A 319 0.23 -2.28 -21.55
CA CYS A 319 -0.05 -1.07 -20.76
C CYS A 319 -0.38 0.10 -21.70
N GLY A 320 0.41 0.27 -22.76
CA GLY A 320 0.40 1.43 -23.64
C GLY A 320 1.55 2.39 -23.32
N GLY A 321 1.37 3.70 -23.54
CA GLY A 321 2.44 4.69 -23.37
C GLY A 321 2.74 5.07 -21.91
N ASP A 322 3.85 5.77 -21.70
CA ASP A 322 4.20 6.35 -20.40
C ASP A 322 3.42 7.66 -20.17
N ASP A 323 2.44 7.61 -19.27
CA ASP A 323 1.60 8.77 -18.94
C ASP A 323 2.34 9.84 -18.14
N ASP A 324 3.53 9.54 -17.59
CA ASP A 324 4.35 10.55 -16.91
C ASP A 324 4.89 11.60 -17.91
N ALA A 325 4.97 11.27 -19.21
CA ALA A 325 5.41 12.19 -20.25
C ALA A 325 4.36 13.26 -20.62
N ALA A 326 3.07 13.02 -20.31
CA ALA A 326 1.97 13.89 -20.73
C ALA A 326 1.77 15.11 -19.81
N GLY A 327 2.43 15.17 -18.65
CA GLY A 327 2.56 16.40 -17.85
C GLY A 327 1.28 17.02 -17.27
N GLU A 328 0.10 16.47 -17.52
CA GLU A 328 -1.19 16.94 -16.99
C GLU A 328 -1.93 15.77 -16.32
N PHE A 329 -2.60 16.08 -15.21
CA PHE A 329 -3.52 15.19 -14.51
C PHE A 329 -4.92 15.35 -15.15
N PHE A 330 -5.64 14.25 -15.38
CA PHE A 330 -7.02 14.30 -15.84
C PHE A 330 -7.94 14.84 -14.71
N PRO A 331 -9.08 15.49 -15.00
CA PRO A 331 -9.97 16.07 -13.99
C PRO A 331 -10.38 15.10 -12.87
N GLU A 332 -10.58 13.83 -13.19
CA GLU A 332 -10.95 12.75 -12.26
C GLU A 332 -9.81 12.44 -11.28
N ALA A 333 -8.58 12.49 -11.76
CA ALA A 333 -7.39 12.28 -10.98
C ALA A 333 -7.17 13.43 -9.98
N ALA A 334 -7.42 14.67 -10.41
CA ALA A 334 -7.40 15.84 -9.55
C ALA A 334 -8.52 15.74 -8.49
N GLN A 335 -9.72 15.31 -8.89
CA GLN A 335 -10.83 15.10 -7.95
C GLN A 335 -10.52 14.05 -6.88
N ALA A 336 -9.87 12.94 -7.24
CA ALA A 336 -9.48 11.91 -6.29
C ALA A 336 -8.35 12.36 -5.36
N ALA A 337 -7.36 13.10 -5.87
CA ALA A 337 -6.33 13.73 -5.03
C ALA A 337 -6.95 14.73 -4.05
N TYR A 338 -7.91 15.54 -4.51
CA TYR A 338 -8.68 16.45 -3.67
C TYR A 338 -9.44 15.71 -2.55
N GLN A 339 -10.21 14.68 -2.90
CA GLN A 339 -10.95 13.85 -1.95
C GLN A 339 -10.03 13.16 -0.95
N MET A 340 -8.83 12.77 -1.35
CA MET A 340 -7.86 12.16 -0.43
C MET A 340 -7.39 13.17 0.63
N TRP A 341 -7.12 14.42 0.26
CA TRP A 341 -6.80 15.48 1.21
C TRP A 341 -7.99 15.85 2.10
N GLU A 342 -9.21 15.82 1.57
CA GLU A 342 -10.44 15.93 2.34
C GLU A 342 -10.59 14.83 3.39
N ARG A 343 -10.40 13.56 3.01
CA ARG A 343 -10.41 12.42 3.95
C ARG A 343 -9.35 12.58 5.04
N SER A 344 -8.15 13.01 4.68
CA SER A 344 -7.08 13.29 5.65
C SER A 344 -7.46 14.40 6.64
N ALA A 345 -8.22 15.41 6.19
CA ALA A 345 -8.62 16.54 7.02
C ALA A 345 -9.74 16.18 8.03
N VAL A 346 -10.67 15.31 7.64
CA VAL A 346 -11.83 14.96 8.49
C VAL A 346 -11.64 13.68 9.31
N ALA A 347 -10.59 12.90 9.05
CA ALA A 347 -10.35 11.64 9.76
C ALA A 347 -10.08 11.87 11.25
N GLN A 348 -10.99 11.40 12.11
CA GLN A 348 -10.76 11.31 13.55
C GLN A 348 -10.04 10.00 13.86
N LEU A 349 -8.71 10.05 13.87
CA LEU A 349 -7.89 8.86 14.15
C LEU A 349 -7.51 8.83 15.64
N GLU A 350 -7.99 7.83 16.36
CA GLU A 350 -7.50 7.54 17.71
C GLU A 350 -6.12 6.87 17.62
N LEU A 351 -5.08 7.57 18.08
CA LEU A 351 -3.70 7.05 18.07
C LEU A 351 -3.50 6.11 19.26
N LYS A 352 -3.07 4.88 18.99
CA LYS A 352 -2.85 3.84 19.99
C LYS A 352 -1.45 3.23 19.87
N GLY A 353 -0.72 3.23 20.97
CA GLY A 353 0.48 2.43 21.15
C GLY A 353 0.17 0.94 21.36
N THR A 354 1.17 0.10 21.14
CA THR A 354 1.11 -1.36 21.39
C THR A 354 1.62 -1.71 22.79
N VAL A 355 2.47 -0.86 23.38
CA VAL A 355 2.91 -0.97 24.78
C VAL A 355 2.01 -0.10 25.66
N GLN A 356 1.48 -0.69 26.73
CA GLN A 356 0.57 -0.03 27.66
C GLN A 356 1.12 -0.11 29.09
N PRO A 357 0.72 0.80 30.01
CA PRO A 357 1.08 0.69 31.42
C PRO A 357 0.61 -0.65 32.01
N ALA A 358 1.50 -1.36 32.69
CA ALA A 358 1.15 -2.61 33.36
C ALA A 358 0.22 -2.35 34.56
N ALA A 359 -0.84 -3.15 34.67
CA ALA A 359 -1.69 -3.19 35.85
C ALA A 359 -0.95 -3.80 37.05
N GLY A 360 -1.22 -3.31 38.26
CA GLY A 360 -0.58 -3.82 39.49
C GLY A 360 0.93 -3.59 39.53
N PHE A 361 1.42 -2.53 38.88
CA PHE A 361 2.85 -2.25 38.76
C PHE A 361 3.52 -1.94 40.11
N HIS A 362 4.68 -2.57 40.34
CA HIS A 362 5.54 -2.33 41.50
C HIS A 362 7.01 -2.19 41.06
N ALA A 363 7.50 -0.95 41.00
CA ALA A 363 8.86 -0.64 40.56
C ALA A 363 9.95 -1.43 41.32
N ASP A 364 9.76 -1.66 42.62
CA ASP A 364 10.70 -2.42 43.46
C ASP A 364 10.84 -3.88 43.03
N ASN A 365 9.73 -4.51 42.62
CA ASN A 365 9.72 -5.91 42.20
C ASN A 365 10.40 -6.06 40.84
N ASP A 366 10.11 -5.16 39.90
CA ASP A 366 10.76 -5.16 38.59
C ASP A 366 12.26 -4.83 38.72
N ALA A 367 12.65 -3.89 39.58
CA ALA A 367 14.05 -3.60 39.85
C ALA A 367 14.82 -4.82 40.39
N LYS A 368 14.23 -5.56 41.35
CA LYS A 368 14.80 -6.81 41.87
C LYS A 368 14.87 -7.89 40.79
N THR A 369 13.83 -8.00 39.96
CA THR A 369 13.75 -8.96 38.85
C THR A 369 14.85 -8.71 37.83
N LEU A 370 15.01 -7.46 37.38
CA LEU A 370 16.10 -7.06 36.49
C LEU A 370 17.47 -7.29 37.13
N ARG A 371 17.64 -6.95 38.41
CA ARG A 371 18.92 -7.19 39.10
C ARG A 371 19.28 -8.67 39.13
N LYS A 372 18.29 -9.55 39.37
CA LYS A 372 18.47 -11.00 39.39
C LYS A 372 18.82 -11.52 38.00
N ALA A 373 18.14 -11.05 36.95
CA ALA A 373 18.40 -11.43 35.56
C ALA A 373 19.83 -11.07 35.10
N MET A 374 20.41 -10.03 35.69
CA MET A 374 21.77 -9.52 35.44
C MET A 374 22.79 -9.99 36.51
N LYS A 375 22.46 -10.96 37.37
CA LYS A 375 23.37 -11.41 38.45
C LYS A 375 23.94 -12.79 38.14
N GLY A 376 25.26 -12.86 37.94
CA GLY A 376 25.98 -14.13 37.88
C GLY A 376 26.81 -14.23 36.61
N ILE A 377 27.11 -15.47 36.20
CA ILE A 377 27.72 -15.74 34.89
C ILE A 377 26.58 -15.90 33.89
N GLY A 378 26.55 -15.03 32.88
CA GLY A 378 25.47 -14.97 31.89
C GLY A 378 24.35 -14.00 32.27
N THR A 379 23.48 -13.73 31.30
CA THR A 379 22.37 -12.78 31.39
C THR A 379 21.07 -13.51 31.04
N ASP A 380 20.00 -13.29 31.80
CA ASP A 380 18.66 -13.77 31.44
C ASP A 380 17.96 -12.71 30.56
N GLU A 381 18.22 -12.76 29.25
CA GLU A 381 17.65 -11.79 28.32
C GLU A 381 16.13 -11.89 28.21
N ASP A 382 15.54 -13.07 28.39
CA ASP A 382 14.10 -13.26 28.29
C ASP A 382 13.37 -12.53 29.43
N THR A 383 13.87 -12.62 30.66
CA THR A 383 13.35 -11.84 31.79
C THR A 383 13.52 -10.34 31.56
N ILE A 384 14.68 -9.90 31.05
CA ILE A 384 14.91 -8.48 30.76
C ILE A 384 13.92 -7.98 29.70
N ILE A 385 13.78 -8.70 28.58
CA ILE A 385 12.85 -8.38 27.50
C ILE A 385 11.43 -8.28 28.06
N ASN A 386 10.96 -9.31 28.78
CA ASN A 386 9.61 -9.34 29.31
C ASN A 386 9.30 -8.15 30.24
N VAL A 387 10.24 -7.77 31.11
CA VAL A 387 10.04 -6.61 31.99
C VAL A 387 10.03 -5.31 31.19
N ILE A 388 11.01 -5.09 30.31
CA ILE A 388 11.13 -3.80 29.63
C ILE A 388 10.02 -3.58 28.59
N THR A 389 9.59 -4.60 27.85
CA THR A 389 8.58 -4.42 26.78
C THR A 389 7.16 -4.37 27.32
N GLN A 390 6.91 -4.85 28.54
CA GLN A 390 5.59 -4.87 29.18
C GLN A 390 5.39 -3.77 30.22
N ARG A 391 6.17 -2.69 30.16
CA ARG A 391 6.06 -1.52 31.04
C ARG A 391 6.07 -0.27 30.20
N SER A 392 5.24 0.70 30.53
CA SER A 392 5.29 2.01 29.87
C SER A 392 6.61 2.73 30.19
N ASN A 393 6.97 3.72 29.39
CA ASN A 393 8.18 4.49 29.62
C ASN A 393 8.20 5.15 31.01
N ALA A 394 7.06 5.66 31.46
CA ALA A 394 6.90 6.22 32.80
C ALA A 394 7.25 5.19 33.89
N GLN A 395 6.70 3.98 33.78
CA GLN A 395 7.02 2.86 34.68
C GLN A 395 8.50 2.48 34.60
N ARG A 396 9.12 2.46 33.41
CA ARG A 396 10.57 2.22 33.26
C ARG A 396 11.41 3.29 33.96
N GLN A 397 10.98 4.56 33.98
CA GLN A 397 11.67 5.60 34.75
C GLN A 397 11.54 5.37 36.26
N GLU A 398 10.41 4.88 36.75
CA GLU A 398 10.25 4.48 38.16
C GLU A 398 11.13 3.28 38.51
N ILE A 399 11.23 2.28 37.63
CA ILE A 399 12.13 1.13 37.80
C ILE A 399 13.59 1.62 37.91
N LYS A 400 14.03 2.58 37.08
CA LYS A 400 15.39 3.15 37.19
C LYS A 400 15.66 3.77 38.56
N LYS A 401 14.70 4.53 39.08
CA LYS A 401 14.79 5.14 40.42
C LYS A 401 14.85 4.07 41.52
N ALA A 402 13.95 3.10 41.48
CA ALA A 402 13.90 1.99 42.43
C ALA A 402 15.20 1.17 42.40
N PHE A 403 15.72 0.84 41.22
CA PHE A 403 16.97 0.10 41.05
C PHE A 403 18.16 0.84 41.68
N LYS A 404 18.27 2.16 41.44
CA LYS A 404 19.31 2.98 42.06
C LYS A 404 19.18 3.04 43.57
N SER A 405 17.95 3.13 44.09
CA SER A 405 17.68 3.17 45.54
C SER A 405 17.99 1.85 46.24
N HIS A 406 17.59 0.71 45.67
CA HIS A 406 17.80 -0.62 46.28
C HIS A 406 19.25 -1.09 46.21
N PHE A 407 19.95 -0.80 45.11
CA PHE A 407 21.25 -1.41 44.82
C PHE A 407 22.41 -0.43 44.77
N GLY A 408 22.15 0.89 44.77
CA GLY A 408 23.18 1.92 44.58
C GLY A 408 23.79 1.96 43.17
N ARG A 409 23.29 1.14 42.24
CA ARG A 409 23.81 0.95 40.87
C ARG A 409 22.98 1.70 39.83
N ASP A 410 23.59 2.01 38.68
CA ASP A 410 22.88 2.61 37.56
C ASP A 410 22.35 1.51 36.62
N LEU A 411 21.02 1.45 36.46
CA LEU A 411 20.38 0.41 35.65
C LEU A 411 20.78 0.49 34.17
N MET A 412 21.01 1.70 33.64
CA MET A 412 21.42 1.86 32.25
C MET A 412 22.84 1.31 32.01
N ALA A 413 23.76 1.56 32.95
CA ALA A 413 25.11 1.03 32.91
C ALA A 413 25.13 -0.50 33.04
N ASP A 414 24.33 -1.06 33.96
CA ASP A 414 24.21 -2.51 34.13
C ASP A 414 23.61 -3.15 32.85
N LEU A 415 22.52 -2.63 32.29
CA LEU A 415 21.97 -3.16 31.03
C LEU A 415 22.97 -3.08 29.87
N LYS A 416 23.79 -2.01 29.82
CA LYS A 416 24.82 -1.83 28.81
C LYS A 416 25.97 -2.83 28.96
N SER A 417 26.31 -3.26 30.19
CA SER A 417 27.37 -4.25 30.40
C SER A 417 26.89 -5.68 30.16
N GLU A 418 25.62 -5.97 30.45
CA GLU A 418 25.05 -7.32 30.40
C GLU A 418 24.45 -7.69 29.04
N LEU A 419 24.10 -6.71 28.22
CA LEU A 419 23.55 -6.90 26.88
C LEU A 419 24.55 -6.48 25.81
N SER A 420 24.40 -7.01 24.60
CA SER A 420 25.19 -6.58 23.45
C SER A 420 24.35 -6.47 22.17
N GLY A 421 24.95 -5.87 21.14
CA GLY A 421 24.39 -5.85 19.78
C GLY A 421 23.07 -5.06 19.67
N THR A 422 22.11 -5.60 18.93
CA THR A 422 20.82 -4.94 18.68
C THR A 422 19.88 -5.01 19.86
N LEU A 423 19.90 -6.09 20.64
CA LEU A 423 19.13 -6.18 21.87
C LEU A 423 19.50 -5.06 22.85
N GLU A 424 20.80 -4.82 23.06
CA GLU A 424 21.30 -3.72 23.89
C GLU A 424 20.73 -2.37 23.39
N LYS A 425 20.78 -2.13 22.08
CA LYS A 425 20.27 -0.87 21.49
C LYS A 425 18.77 -0.68 21.72
N VAL A 426 17.96 -1.74 21.57
CA VAL A 426 16.52 -1.70 21.83
C VAL A 426 16.25 -1.47 23.31
N ALA A 427 16.89 -2.26 24.19
CA ALA A 427 16.66 -2.21 25.62
C ALA A 427 17.03 -0.85 26.21
N LEU A 428 18.22 -0.33 25.90
CA LEU A 428 18.62 1.00 26.30
C LEU A 428 17.71 2.07 25.69
N GLY A 429 17.22 1.87 24.46
CA GLY A 429 16.27 2.76 23.82
C GLY A 429 14.96 2.89 24.59
N LEU A 430 14.35 1.76 24.95
CA LEU A 430 13.09 1.72 25.72
C LEU A 430 13.20 2.36 27.11
N MET A 431 14.40 2.32 27.71
CA MET A 431 14.66 2.87 29.06
C MET A 431 14.96 4.38 29.07
N MET A 432 15.21 4.99 27.92
CA MET A 432 15.36 6.44 27.78
C MET A 432 13.98 7.11 27.70
N THR A 433 13.83 8.33 28.20
CA THR A 433 12.60 9.09 27.92
C THR A 433 12.47 9.35 26.41
N PRO A 434 11.27 9.57 25.86
CA PRO A 434 11.09 9.79 24.41
C PRO A 434 12.01 10.89 23.86
N ALA A 435 12.07 12.04 24.54
CA ALA A 435 12.92 13.16 24.14
C ALA A 435 14.42 12.82 24.17
N GLN A 436 14.89 12.12 25.20
CA GLN A 436 16.29 11.68 25.27
C GLN A 436 16.62 10.68 24.17
N TYR A 437 15.70 9.75 23.86
CA TYR A 437 15.91 8.76 22.81
C TYR A 437 16.07 9.46 21.46
N ASP A 438 15.15 10.35 21.10
CA ASP A 438 15.19 11.11 19.85
C ASP A 438 16.43 12.01 19.77
N ALA A 439 16.79 12.72 20.85
CA ALA A 439 18.02 13.49 20.91
C ALA A 439 19.27 12.63 20.62
N LYS A 440 19.32 11.40 21.16
CA LYS A 440 20.40 10.45 20.89
C LYS A 440 20.37 9.92 19.46
N GLN A 441 19.20 9.69 18.87
CA GLN A 441 19.11 9.26 17.46
C GLN A 441 19.55 10.37 16.51
N LEU A 442 19.14 11.63 16.76
CA LEU A 442 19.60 12.80 16.02
C LEU A 442 21.11 12.98 16.15
N LYS A 443 21.66 12.85 17.37
CA LYS A 443 23.11 12.94 17.58
C LYS A 443 23.86 11.87 16.77
N LYS A 444 23.38 10.63 16.79
CA LYS A 444 23.98 9.53 16.03
C LYS A 444 23.88 9.70 14.52
N ALA A 445 22.81 10.35 14.05
CA ALA A 445 22.64 10.66 12.63
C ALA A 445 23.63 11.72 12.14
N MET A 446 24.18 12.53 13.04
CA MET A 446 25.17 13.58 12.78
C MET A 446 26.55 13.25 13.39
N GLU A 447 26.83 11.97 13.67
CA GLU A 447 28.08 11.56 14.28
C GLU A 447 28.86 10.65 13.33
N GLY A 448 30.12 11.03 13.08
CA GLY A 448 31.02 10.30 12.20
C GLY A 448 31.18 10.97 10.84
N ALA A 449 31.63 10.20 9.86
CA ALA A 449 31.76 10.68 8.49
C ALA A 449 30.42 10.52 7.74
N GLY A 450 29.91 11.61 7.18
CA GLY A 450 28.62 11.67 6.53
C GLY A 450 27.46 11.84 7.51
N THR A 451 26.25 11.94 6.97
CA THR A 451 25.02 12.19 7.72
C THR A 451 24.03 11.04 7.43
N ASP A 452 23.20 10.68 8.40
CA ASP A 452 22.02 9.83 8.17
C ASP A 452 20.80 10.71 7.91
N GLU A 453 20.69 11.22 6.68
CA GLU A 453 19.63 12.17 6.28
C GLU A 453 18.25 11.56 6.50
N LYS A 454 18.12 10.24 6.29
CA LYS A 454 16.88 9.50 6.49
C LYS A 454 16.41 9.55 7.94
N ALA A 455 17.32 9.44 8.91
CA ALA A 455 16.97 9.53 10.33
C ALA A 455 16.59 10.98 10.72
N LEU A 456 17.33 11.98 10.24
CA LEU A 456 17.02 13.40 10.49
C LEU A 456 15.63 13.76 9.96
N ILE A 457 15.34 13.41 8.69
CA ILE A 457 14.05 13.66 8.04
C ILE A 457 12.92 12.95 8.81
N GLU A 458 13.09 11.67 9.15
CA GLU A 458 12.05 10.90 9.84
C GLU A 458 11.66 11.54 11.17
N ILE A 459 12.64 11.92 11.99
CA ILE A 459 12.38 12.51 13.30
C ILE A 459 11.74 13.89 13.11
N LEU A 460 12.43 14.82 12.44
CA LEU A 460 12.01 16.21 12.40
C LEU A 460 10.69 16.46 11.64
N THR A 461 10.27 15.56 10.76
CA THR A 461 8.97 15.68 10.04
C THR A 461 7.79 14.99 10.72
N THR A 462 8.03 14.22 11.79
CA THR A 462 6.96 13.44 12.46
C THR A 462 6.68 13.89 13.89
N ARG A 463 7.61 14.62 14.53
CA ARG A 463 7.45 15.12 15.90
C ARG A 463 6.63 16.42 15.94
N THR A 464 5.87 16.60 17.01
CA THR A 464 5.12 17.83 17.30
C THR A 464 6.03 18.92 17.86
N ASN A 465 5.55 20.17 17.94
CA ASN A 465 6.32 21.25 18.56
C ASN A 465 6.72 20.92 20.00
N GLN A 466 5.78 20.40 20.80
CA GLN A 466 6.04 19.98 22.17
C GLN A 466 7.14 18.90 22.25
N GLU A 467 7.10 17.90 21.36
CA GLU A 467 8.14 16.87 21.28
C GLU A 467 9.49 17.47 20.87
N ILE A 468 9.51 18.37 19.87
CA ILE A 468 10.74 19.04 19.41
C ILE A 468 11.35 19.91 20.51
N HIS A 469 10.57 20.67 21.26
CA HIS A 469 11.09 21.46 22.38
C HIS A 469 11.69 20.56 23.47
N ALA A 470 11.04 19.44 23.80
CA ALA A 470 11.57 18.47 24.75
C ALA A 470 12.88 17.84 24.23
N ILE A 471 12.96 17.53 22.92
CA ILE A 471 14.17 17.04 22.27
C ILE A 471 15.29 18.09 22.35
N ASN A 472 15.00 19.36 22.07
CA ASN A 472 15.99 20.45 22.14
C ASN A 472 16.59 20.57 23.55
N GLN A 473 15.73 20.52 24.57
CA GLN A 473 16.18 20.51 25.96
C GLN A 473 17.06 19.29 26.25
N ALA A 474 16.59 18.08 25.93
CA ALA A 474 17.34 16.85 26.18
C ALA A 474 18.68 16.80 25.42
N TYR A 475 18.72 17.34 24.20
CA TYR A 475 19.92 17.43 23.38
C TYR A 475 20.94 18.40 23.97
N GLN A 476 20.49 19.59 24.39
CA GLN A 476 21.34 20.59 25.05
C GLN A 476 21.92 20.04 26.36
N GLU A 477 21.10 19.39 27.19
CA GLU A 477 21.53 18.78 28.45
C GLU A 477 22.57 17.68 28.22
N ALA A 478 22.35 16.80 27.24
CA ALA A 478 23.21 15.65 26.99
C ALA A 478 24.53 16.00 26.28
N TYR A 479 24.51 17.00 25.38
CA TYR A 479 25.62 17.26 24.45
C TYR A 479 26.21 18.66 24.56
N GLN A 480 25.67 19.52 25.42
CA GLN A 480 26.16 20.88 25.66
C GLN A 480 26.26 21.72 24.37
N LYS A 481 25.36 21.44 23.41
CA LYS A 481 25.25 22.09 22.10
C LYS A 481 23.77 22.10 21.71
N SER A 482 23.29 23.16 21.08
CA SER A 482 21.90 23.20 20.63
C SER A 482 21.69 22.23 19.45
N LEU A 483 20.47 21.70 19.29
CA LEU A 483 20.15 20.86 18.14
C LEU A 483 20.28 21.65 16.83
N GLU A 484 19.88 22.92 16.82
CA GLU A 484 20.01 23.81 15.67
C GLU A 484 21.48 23.97 15.23
N ASP A 485 22.40 24.21 16.16
CA ASP A 485 23.82 24.33 15.86
C ASP A 485 24.39 22.99 15.37
N ALA A 486 23.92 21.87 15.93
CA ALA A 486 24.36 20.55 15.53
C ALA A 486 23.95 20.25 14.08
N VAL A 487 22.67 20.44 13.74
CA VAL A 487 22.15 20.31 12.38
C VAL A 487 22.86 21.26 11.42
N SER A 488 23.08 22.51 11.84
CA SER A 488 23.73 23.52 11.00
C SER A 488 25.19 23.21 10.69
N SER A 489 25.88 22.51 11.61
CA SER A 489 27.27 22.10 11.43
C SER A 489 27.42 20.88 10.54
N ASP A 490 26.45 19.96 10.58
CA ASP A 490 26.53 18.67 9.89
C ASP A 490 25.91 18.69 8.48
N THR A 491 25.03 19.65 8.22
CA THR A 491 24.29 19.76 6.95
C THR A 491 24.54 21.09 6.24
N SER A 492 24.14 21.18 4.97
CA SER A 492 24.30 22.41 4.19
C SER A 492 23.14 22.67 3.22
N GLY A 493 23.18 23.82 2.54
CA GLY A 493 22.20 24.18 1.51
C GLY A 493 20.75 24.27 2.00
N TYR A 494 19.80 23.98 1.10
CA TYR A 494 18.37 23.95 1.41
C TYR A 494 18.00 22.86 2.41
N PHE A 495 18.70 21.73 2.38
CA PHE A 495 18.45 20.64 3.33
C PHE A 495 18.68 21.12 4.77
N ARG A 496 19.79 21.82 5.05
CA ARG A 496 20.03 22.47 6.35
C ARG A 496 18.89 23.42 6.73
N ARG A 497 18.47 24.29 5.81
CA ARG A 497 17.43 25.30 6.09
C ARG A 497 16.11 24.66 6.50
N ILE A 498 15.71 23.57 5.82
CA ILE A 498 14.52 22.80 6.17
C ILE A 498 14.67 22.18 7.57
N LEU A 499 15.76 21.47 7.83
CA LEU A 499 15.96 20.79 9.12
C LEU A 499 16.05 21.78 10.29
N VAL A 500 16.72 22.93 10.11
CA VAL A 500 16.76 24.00 11.11
C VAL A 500 15.37 24.56 11.38
N SER A 501 14.57 24.82 10.33
CA SER A 501 13.20 25.31 10.53
C SER A 501 12.34 24.31 11.31
N LEU A 502 12.48 23.02 11.05
CA LEU A 502 11.73 21.97 11.75
C LEU A 502 12.25 21.76 13.19
N SER A 503 13.56 21.85 13.42
CA SER A 503 14.16 21.63 14.76
C SER A 503 13.85 22.74 15.76
N GLN A 504 13.35 23.88 15.31
CA GLN A 504 12.92 24.95 16.20
C GLN A 504 11.61 24.64 16.94
N GLY A 505 10.75 23.77 16.37
CA GLY A 505 9.45 23.43 16.98
C GLY A 505 8.48 24.61 17.00
N ASN A 506 8.58 25.54 16.05
CA ASN A 506 7.76 26.76 15.99
C ASN A 506 6.70 26.70 14.87
N ARG A 507 6.21 25.49 14.53
CA ARG A 507 5.14 25.35 13.52
C ARG A 507 3.85 25.99 14.05
N ASN A 508 3.08 26.66 13.20
CA ASN A 508 1.77 27.15 13.56
C ASN A 508 0.84 25.98 13.97
N GLU A 509 0.07 26.12 15.04
CA GLU A 509 -0.89 25.10 15.54
C GLU A 509 -2.35 25.54 15.41
N GLY A 510 -2.60 26.69 14.80
CA GLY A 510 -3.92 27.23 14.52
C GLY A 510 -4.72 26.45 13.47
N GLY A 511 -6.00 26.78 13.38
CA GLY A 511 -6.92 26.22 12.39
C GLY A 511 -6.57 26.61 10.95
N GLU A 512 -7.37 26.11 10.00
CA GLU A 512 -7.25 26.48 8.60
C GLU A 512 -7.87 27.87 8.31
N ASP A 513 -7.22 28.63 7.44
CA ASP A 513 -7.75 29.84 6.81
C ASP A 513 -7.91 29.60 5.30
N GLN A 514 -9.13 29.70 4.78
CA GLN A 514 -9.42 29.43 3.36
C GLN A 514 -8.73 30.43 2.42
N ALA A 515 -8.70 31.72 2.75
CA ALA A 515 -8.15 32.74 1.87
C ALA A 515 -6.62 32.64 1.82
N ALA A 516 -5.98 32.45 2.99
CA ALA A 516 -4.55 32.20 3.05
C ALA A 516 -4.16 30.88 2.37
N ALA A 517 -5.01 29.85 2.44
CA ALA A 517 -4.72 28.56 1.80
C ALA A 517 -4.72 28.66 0.27
N VAL A 518 -5.63 29.46 -0.30
CA VAL A 518 -5.67 29.75 -1.74
C VAL A 518 -4.40 30.48 -2.16
N GLU A 519 -3.94 31.46 -1.38
CA GLU A 519 -2.72 32.22 -1.69
C GLU A 519 -1.45 31.39 -1.54
N ASP A 520 -1.31 30.63 -0.45
CA ASP A 520 -0.18 29.70 -0.26
C ASP A 520 -0.13 28.67 -1.40
N ALA A 521 -1.27 28.12 -1.82
CA ALA A 521 -1.36 27.18 -2.95
C ALA A 521 -0.93 27.82 -4.27
N LYS A 522 -1.38 29.06 -4.52
CA LYS A 522 -0.98 29.84 -5.69
C LYS A 522 0.52 30.08 -5.68
N GLN A 523 1.06 30.50 -4.54
CA GLN A 523 2.48 30.76 -4.33
C GLN A 523 3.33 29.53 -4.65
N ILE A 524 2.93 28.30 -4.34
CA ILE A 524 3.73 27.10 -4.70
C ILE A 524 3.40 26.51 -6.07
N SER A 525 2.30 26.94 -6.72
CA SER A 525 1.91 26.49 -8.07
C SER A 525 2.51 27.33 -9.20
N ASP A 526 2.81 28.59 -8.95
CA ASP A 526 3.27 29.51 -9.99
C ASP A 526 4.69 29.18 -10.45
N THR A 527 4.83 28.66 -11.67
CA THR A 527 6.13 28.38 -12.31
C THR A 527 6.56 29.48 -13.28
N GLY A 528 5.78 30.56 -13.45
CA GLY A 528 5.89 31.47 -14.59
C GLY A 528 5.92 32.97 -14.30
N SER A 529 5.67 33.42 -13.06
CA SER A 529 5.95 34.81 -12.71
C SER A 529 7.47 35.01 -12.60
N GLY A 530 7.99 36.13 -13.09
CA GLY A 530 9.41 36.50 -13.03
C GLY A 530 9.91 36.78 -11.61
N ASP A 531 9.55 35.92 -10.66
CA ASP A 531 9.88 35.96 -9.26
C ASP A 531 11.32 35.48 -9.08
N SER A 532 12.10 36.23 -8.29
CA SER A 532 13.52 35.90 -8.08
C SER A 532 13.73 34.76 -7.06
N GLU A 533 12.65 34.31 -6.41
CA GLU A 533 12.67 33.32 -5.35
C GLU A 533 12.51 31.89 -5.89
N SER A 534 13.42 30.98 -5.48
CA SER A 534 13.42 29.60 -5.96
C SER A 534 12.20 28.81 -5.46
N MET A 535 11.79 27.79 -6.22
CA MET A 535 10.68 26.90 -5.84
C MET A 535 10.94 26.26 -4.46
N GLU A 536 12.16 25.85 -4.16
CA GLU A 536 12.53 25.28 -2.86
C GLU A 536 12.27 26.26 -1.72
N THR A 537 12.50 27.55 -1.93
CA THR A 537 12.27 28.56 -0.88
C THR A 537 10.78 28.76 -0.61
N ARG A 538 9.95 28.83 -1.66
CA ARG A 538 8.49 28.94 -1.55
C ARG A 538 7.87 27.71 -0.88
N PHE A 539 8.30 26.51 -1.27
CA PHE A 539 7.83 25.28 -0.62
C PHE A 539 8.28 25.21 0.84
N MET A 540 9.53 25.57 1.14
CA MET A 540 10.06 25.53 2.50
C MET A 540 9.31 26.50 3.43
N SER A 541 9.07 27.74 3.00
CA SER A 541 8.42 28.76 3.83
C SER A 541 7.00 28.34 4.24
N ILE A 542 6.28 27.64 3.37
CA ILE A 542 4.93 27.13 3.63
C ILE A 542 4.97 25.80 4.37
N LEU A 543 5.65 24.78 3.83
CA LEU A 543 5.63 23.42 4.37
C LEU A 543 6.27 23.30 5.76
N CYS A 544 7.24 24.14 6.11
CA CYS A 544 7.90 24.05 7.41
C CYS A 544 7.16 24.81 8.52
N THR A 545 6.33 25.81 8.17
CA THR A 545 5.79 26.75 9.17
C THR A 545 4.27 26.67 9.36
N ARG A 546 3.49 26.32 8.33
CA ARG A 546 2.03 26.26 8.41
C ARG A 546 1.53 25.09 9.25
N SER A 547 0.36 25.24 9.85
CA SER A 547 -0.28 24.16 10.61
C SER A 547 -0.69 23.01 9.70
N TYR A 548 -0.79 21.79 10.26
CA TYR A 548 -1.17 20.62 9.46
C TYR A 548 -2.60 20.71 8.94
N SER A 549 -3.53 21.28 9.72
CA SER A 549 -4.89 21.58 9.28
C SER A 549 -4.87 22.50 8.06
N HIS A 550 -4.16 23.63 8.16
CA HIS A 550 -4.04 24.57 7.07
C HIS A 550 -3.35 23.97 5.84
N LEU A 551 -2.28 23.19 6.00
CA LEU A 551 -1.58 22.56 4.87
C LEU A 551 -2.46 21.58 4.10
N ARG A 552 -3.35 20.84 4.76
CA ARG A 552 -4.32 20.00 4.03
C ARG A 552 -5.24 20.84 3.14
N LYS A 553 -5.67 22.00 3.64
CA LYS A 553 -6.44 22.98 2.87
C LYS A 553 -5.62 23.56 1.72
N VAL A 554 -4.35 23.92 1.94
CA VAL A 554 -3.43 24.36 0.89
C VAL A 554 -3.32 23.32 -0.20
N PHE A 555 -3.15 22.03 0.13
CA PHE A 555 -3.03 20.97 -0.88
C PHE A 555 -4.32 20.71 -1.65
N GLN A 556 -5.48 20.85 -0.99
CA GLN A 556 -6.77 20.85 -1.67
C GLN A 556 -6.89 21.97 -2.72
N GLU A 557 -6.53 23.19 -2.35
CA GLU A 557 -6.56 24.33 -3.27
C GLU A 557 -5.46 24.24 -4.34
N TYR A 558 -4.30 23.67 -4.00
CA TYR A 558 -3.22 23.40 -4.96
C TYR A 558 -3.67 22.47 -6.08
N VAL A 559 -4.37 21.39 -5.73
CA VAL A 559 -4.95 20.47 -6.71
C VAL A 559 -5.97 21.19 -7.61
N LYS A 560 -6.84 22.04 -7.05
CA LYS A 560 -7.81 22.83 -7.84
C LYS A 560 -7.13 23.82 -8.80
N GLN A 561 -6.05 24.44 -8.38
CA GLN A 561 -5.38 25.51 -9.14
C GLN A 561 -4.41 24.98 -10.20
N SER A 562 -3.67 23.92 -9.87
CA SER A 562 -2.61 23.38 -10.72
C SER A 562 -3.01 22.11 -11.48
N ASN A 563 -4.13 21.49 -11.10
CA ASN A 563 -4.50 20.12 -11.45
C ASN A 563 -3.48 19.05 -11.02
N HIS A 564 -2.44 19.38 -10.25
CA HIS A 564 -1.40 18.44 -9.82
C HIS A 564 -1.48 18.19 -8.31
N ASP A 565 -1.02 17.01 -7.87
CA ASP A 565 -0.74 16.77 -6.45
C ASP A 565 0.62 17.37 -6.05
N VAL A 566 0.69 17.96 -4.87
CA VAL A 566 1.88 18.63 -4.35
C VAL A 566 3.09 17.68 -4.25
N GLU A 567 2.87 16.41 -3.89
CA GLU A 567 3.94 15.41 -3.78
C GLU A 567 4.54 15.09 -5.16
N HIS A 568 3.69 15.05 -6.19
CA HIS A 568 4.13 14.84 -7.57
C HIS A 568 5.02 16.00 -8.05
N THR A 569 4.60 17.25 -7.84
CA THR A 569 5.39 18.42 -8.24
C THR A 569 6.75 18.43 -7.54
N ILE A 570 6.79 18.17 -6.23
CA ILE A 570 8.06 18.10 -5.49
C ILE A 570 8.97 17.01 -6.09
N LYS A 571 8.45 15.82 -6.37
CA LYS A 571 9.25 14.72 -6.94
C LYS A 571 9.76 15.02 -8.35
N LYS A 572 9.02 15.80 -9.13
CA LYS A 572 9.34 16.15 -10.51
C LYS A 572 10.39 17.26 -10.57
N GLU A 573 10.18 18.32 -9.80
CA GLU A 573 10.96 19.56 -9.89
C GLU A 573 12.18 19.57 -8.94
N MET A 574 12.20 18.69 -7.93
CA MET A 574 13.26 18.65 -6.92
C MET A 574 13.95 17.29 -6.86
N SER A 575 15.18 17.29 -6.34
CA SER A 575 15.98 16.07 -6.19
C SER A 575 16.72 16.01 -4.84
N GLY A 576 17.38 14.89 -4.58
CA GLY A 576 18.17 14.68 -3.36
C GLY A 576 17.37 14.81 -2.06
N ASP A 577 18.06 15.22 -1.00
CA ASP A 577 17.51 15.28 0.36
C ASP A 577 16.47 16.40 0.56
N VAL A 578 16.53 17.45 -0.27
CA VAL A 578 15.50 18.50 -0.28
C VAL A 578 14.15 17.91 -0.68
N LYS A 579 14.13 17.19 -1.81
CA LYS A 579 12.94 16.47 -2.27
C LYS A 579 12.46 15.46 -1.21
N ASP A 580 13.38 14.66 -0.66
CA ASP A 580 13.01 13.64 0.33
C ASP A 580 12.45 14.26 1.63
N ALA A 581 12.98 15.39 2.09
CA ALA A 581 12.48 16.10 3.27
C ALA A 581 11.08 16.70 3.04
N LEU A 582 10.86 17.39 1.92
CA LEU A 582 9.57 18.01 1.62
C LEU A 582 8.48 16.95 1.35
N VAL A 583 8.81 15.86 0.64
CA VAL A 583 7.91 14.71 0.48
C VAL A 583 7.57 14.07 1.83
N ALA A 584 8.53 13.95 2.74
CA ALA A 584 8.27 13.42 4.08
C ALA A 584 7.31 14.30 4.89
N ILE A 585 7.42 15.63 4.80
CA ILE A 585 6.46 16.56 5.43
C ILE A 585 5.06 16.32 4.86
N VAL A 586 4.91 16.32 3.53
CA VAL A 586 3.62 16.10 2.85
C VAL A 586 2.99 14.77 3.27
N ARG A 587 3.77 13.67 3.24
CA ARG A 587 3.28 12.33 3.63
C ARG A 587 2.92 12.21 5.11
N SER A 588 3.70 12.84 5.99
CA SER A 588 3.43 12.89 7.43
C SER A 588 2.10 13.61 7.72
N ILE A 589 1.81 14.72 7.03
CA ILE A 589 0.55 15.45 7.13
C ILE A 589 -0.62 14.61 6.60
N LYS A 590 -0.42 13.96 5.45
CA LYS A 590 -1.40 13.12 4.77
C LYS A 590 -1.85 11.94 5.63
N ASN A 591 -0.90 11.12 6.09
CA ASN A 591 -1.14 9.98 6.95
C ASN A 591 0.18 9.52 7.60
N LYS A 592 0.46 10.02 8.81
CA LYS A 592 1.68 9.70 9.57
C LYS A 592 1.86 8.20 9.83
N PRO A 593 0.83 7.43 10.26
CA PRO A 593 0.96 5.97 10.38
C PRO A 593 1.38 5.26 9.08
N ALA A 594 0.79 5.63 7.94
CA ALA A 594 1.13 5.05 6.64
C ALA A 594 2.56 5.42 6.19
N PHE A 595 2.99 6.66 6.44
CA PHE A 595 4.37 7.09 6.19
C PHE A 595 5.39 6.24 6.97
N LEU A 596 5.14 6.02 8.27
CA LEU A 596 6.01 5.20 9.11
C LEU A 596 5.95 3.71 8.76
N ALA A 597 4.77 3.20 8.37
CA ALA A 597 4.61 1.84 7.87
C ALA A 597 5.44 1.59 6.61
N GLU A 598 5.47 2.55 5.67
CA GLU A 598 6.31 2.45 4.47
C GLU A 598 7.81 2.39 4.83
N ARG A 599 8.25 3.13 5.84
CA ARG A 599 9.65 3.13 6.29
C ARG A 599 10.02 1.82 6.98
N LEU A 600 9.16 1.29 7.84
CA LEU A 600 9.33 -0.06 8.42
C LEU A 600 9.45 -1.11 7.31
N TYR A 601 8.58 -1.03 6.30
CA TYR A 601 8.63 -1.97 5.19
C TYR A 601 9.95 -1.85 4.43
N LYS A 602 10.38 -0.63 4.09
CA LYS A 602 11.67 -0.39 3.43
C LYS A 602 12.85 -0.87 4.27
N SER A 603 12.79 -0.80 5.60
CA SER A 603 13.88 -1.29 6.47
C SER A 603 14.03 -2.81 6.45
N MET A 604 12.99 -3.55 6.08
CA MET A 604 13.02 -5.01 5.98
C MET A 604 12.95 -5.48 4.51
N LYS A 605 12.93 -4.54 3.55
CA LYS A 605 12.87 -4.85 2.13
C LYS A 605 14.29 -4.95 1.57
N GLY A 606 14.61 -6.10 0.98
CA GLY A 606 15.87 -6.27 0.25
C GLY A 606 16.71 -7.39 0.84
N ALA A 607 17.97 -7.46 0.44
CA ALA A 607 18.94 -8.26 1.14
C ALA A 607 19.35 -7.55 2.44
N GLY A 608 19.15 -8.21 3.57
CA GLY A 608 19.45 -7.65 4.89
C GLY A 608 18.38 -6.72 5.45
N THR A 609 18.63 -6.22 6.65
CA THR A 609 17.68 -5.41 7.43
C THR A 609 18.35 -4.12 7.90
N ASP A 610 17.73 -2.97 7.65
CA ASP A 610 18.09 -1.70 8.28
C ASP A 610 17.59 -1.68 9.73
N GLU A 611 18.35 -2.37 10.59
CA GLU A 611 18.06 -2.49 12.01
C GLU A 611 18.02 -1.13 12.73
N LYS A 612 18.68 -0.10 12.20
CA LYS A 612 18.65 1.25 12.80
C LYS A 612 17.26 1.87 12.64
N THR A 613 16.73 1.87 11.41
CA THR A 613 15.39 2.40 11.14
C THR A 613 14.31 1.55 11.80
N LEU A 614 14.40 0.22 11.69
CA LEU A 614 13.46 -0.70 12.34
C LEU A 614 13.40 -0.45 13.86
N THR A 615 14.56 -0.45 14.53
CA THR A 615 14.61 -0.21 15.98
C THR A 615 14.09 1.16 16.37
N ARG A 616 14.49 2.21 15.64
CA ARG A 616 14.10 3.59 15.96
C ARG A 616 12.60 3.80 15.89
N ILE A 617 11.94 3.31 14.83
CA ILE A 617 10.49 3.42 14.69
C ILE A 617 9.78 2.56 15.74
N MET A 618 10.20 1.30 15.91
CA MET A 618 9.57 0.39 16.89
C MET A 618 9.65 0.95 18.31
N VAL A 619 10.79 1.51 18.73
CA VAL A 619 10.94 2.12 20.06
C VAL A 619 10.16 3.42 20.17
N SER A 620 10.38 4.38 19.26
CA SER A 620 9.80 5.73 19.39
C SER A 620 8.28 5.79 19.21
N ARG A 621 7.68 4.80 18.55
CA ARG A 621 6.23 4.75 18.30
C ARG A 621 5.47 3.75 19.18
N SER A 622 6.19 2.92 19.94
CA SER A 622 5.63 1.83 20.77
C SER A 622 4.46 2.24 21.66
N GLU A 623 4.49 3.46 22.20
CA GLU A 623 3.48 3.98 23.14
C GLU A 623 2.63 5.11 22.53
N ILE A 624 2.72 5.35 21.21
CA ILE A 624 2.04 6.48 20.53
C ILE A 624 1.01 5.97 19.51
N ASP A 625 1.47 5.35 18.43
CA ASP A 625 0.63 4.99 17.29
C ASP A 625 1.09 3.71 16.57
N LEU A 626 1.92 2.88 17.22
CA LEU A 626 2.42 1.65 16.60
C LEU A 626 1.28 0.69 16.20
N LEU A 627 0.11 0.72 16.87
CA LEU A 627 -1.05 -0.06 16.45
C LEU A 627 -1.64 0.48 15.14
N ASN A 628 -1.74 1.80 14.98
CA ASN A 628 -2.19 2.42 13.73
C ASN A 628 -1.19 2.15 12.59
N ILE A 629 0.12 2.19 12.89
CA ILE A 629 1.19 1.86 11.94
C ILE A 629 1.08 0.40 11.49
N ARG A 630 0.83 -0.54 12.40
CA ARG A 630 0.59 -1.96 12.08
C ARG A 630 -0.58 -2.15 11.13
N TYR A 631 -1.72 -1.52 11.43
CA TYR A 631 -2.89 -1.56 10.54
C TYR A 631 -2.58 -0.99 9.16
N ALA A 632 -1.96 0.19 9.10
CA ALA A 632 -1.53 0.80 7.84
C ALA A 632 -0.55 -0.10 7.08
N PHE A 633 0.36 -0.77 7.77
CA PHE A 633 1.32 -1.73 7.20
C PHE A 633 0.60 -2.92 6.57
N LYS A 634 -0.30 -3.59 7.30
CA LYS A 634 -1.08 -4.73 6.80
C LYS A 634 -1.90 -4.35 5.56
N GLU A 635 -2.57 -3.20 5.59
CA GLU A 635 -3.32 -2.65 4.45
C GLU A 635 -2.45 -2.41 3.22
N MET A 636 -1.27 -1.83 3.45
CA MET A 636 -0.35 -1.40 2.41
C MET A 636 0.41 -2.56 1.77
N PHE A 637 0.70 -3.63 2.51
CA PHE A 637 1.65 -4.67 2.10
C PHE A 637 1.08 -6.09 2.11
N GLU A 638 -0.17 -6.29 2.51
CA GLU A 638 -0.83 -7.60 2.62
C GLU A 638 -0.07 -8.62 3.49
N LYS A 639 0.77 -8.11 4.41
CA LYS A 639 1.53 -8.86 5.41
C LYS A 639 1.50 -8.06 6.69
N SER A 640 1.33 -8.71 7.84
CA SER A 640 1.42 -8.02 9.13
C SER A 640 2.85 -7.58 9.40
N LEU A 641 3.00 -6.52 10.20
CA LEU A 641 4.32 -6.08 10.66
C LEU A 641 5.01 -7.19 11.47
N HIS A 642 4.22 -7.93 12.26
CA HIS A 642 4.68 -9.08 13.05
C HIS A 642 5.32 -10.15 12.16
N HIS A 643 4.63 -10.57 11.09
CA HIS A 643 5.14 -11.57 10.15
C HIS A 643 6.45 -11.13 9.48
N CYS A 644 6.54 -9.86 9.06
CA CYS A 644 7.78 -9.33 8.48
C CYS A 644 8.93 -9.34 9.50
N ILE A 645 8.73 -8.84 10.73
CA ILE A 645 9.76 -8.88 11.78
C ILE A 645 10.20 -10.32 12.06
N GLN A 646 9.26 -11.26 12.13
CA GLN A 646 9.54 -12.66 12.39
C GLN A 646 10.44 -13.29 11.31
N ASN A 647 10.31 -12.87 10.06
CA ASN A 647 11.10 -13.42 8.96
C ASN A 647 12.43 -12.69 8.75
N ASP A 648 12.48 -11.37 8.97
CA ASP A 648 13.62 -10.51 8.63
C ASP A 648 14.61 -10.28 9.80
N THR A 649 14.26 -10.66 11.02
CA THR A 649 15.13 -10.54 12.20
C THR A 649 15.34 -11.90 12.85
N SER A 650 16.27 -12.07 13.79
CA SER A 650 16.47 -13.36 14.49
C SER A 650 16.90 -13.19 15.95
N GLY A 651 16.96 -14.29 16.71
CA GLY A 651 17.43 -14.32 18.09
C GLY A 651 16.66 -13.39 19.05
N ASN A 652 17.36 -12.85 20.04
CA ASN A 652 16.75 -11.96 21.04
C ASN A 652 16.32 -10.61 20.45
N TYR A 653 16.88 -10.20 19.30
CA TYR A 653 16.42 -9.02 18.58
C TYR A 653 15.00 -9.22 18.02
N ARG A 654 14.74 -10.38 17.41
CA ARG A 654 13.38 -10.76 17.01
C ARG A 654 12.44 -10.77 18.22
N LYS A 655 12.82 -11.44 19.31
CA LYS A 655 11.98 -11.56 20.51
C LYS A 655 11.55 -10.19 21.06
N VAL A 656 12.50 -9.27 21.24
CA VAL A 656 12.19 -7.93 21.79
C VAL A 656 11.31 -7.13 20.84
N LEU A 657 11.55 -7.18 19.53
CA LEU A 657 10.73 -6.48 18.54
C LEU A 657 9.31 -7.03 18.44
N LEU A 658 9.14 -8.36 18.45
CA LEU A 658 7.80 -8.97 18.44
C LEU A 658 7.03 -8.64 19.72
N SER A 659 7.71 -8.58 20.87
CA SER A 659 7.07 -8.16 22.11
C SER A 659 6.67 -6.69 22.10
N ILE A 660 7.42 -5.79 21.45
CA ILE A 660 7.01 -4.40 21.24
C ILE A 660 5.86 -4.34 20.22
N CYS A 661 5.91 -5.15 19.17
CA CYS A 661 4.89 -5.19 18.12
C CYS A 661 3.51 -5.50 18.71
N GLY A 662 3.42 -6.42 19.69
CA GLY A 662 2.19 -6.67 20.43
C GLY A 662 1.20 -7.60 19.70
N GLY A 663 1.70 -8.69 19.12
CA GLY A 663 0.90 -9.74 18.47
C GLY A 663 0.83 -9.65 16.94
N ASP A 664 0.20 -10.66 16.33
CA ASP A 664 -0.13 -10.68 14.90
C ASP A 664 -1.44 -9.91 14.66
N ASP A 665 -1.51 -9.17 13.55
CA ASP A 665 -2.63 -8.30 13.18
C ASP A 665 -3.82 -9.05 12.59
#